data_AF-A0A1R3GPY4-F1
#
_entry.id   AF-A0A1R3GPY4-F1
#
_cell.length_a   1.000
_cell.length_b   1.000
_cell.length_c   1.000
_cell.angle_alpha   90.00
_cell.angle_beta   90.00
_cell.angle_gamma   90.00
#
_symmetry.space_group_name_H-M   'P 1'
#
loop_
_entity.id
_entity.type
_entity.pdbx_description
1 polymer ?
#
loop_
_entity_poly.entity_id
_entity_poly.type
_entity_poly.pdbx_seq_one_letter_code
_entity_poly.pdbx_strand_id
1 'polypeptide(L)'
;MTIEEVGEDRQGMENKEESVEIEEAFKNIEVPSWRNQITIRAIVTSFLLSIIFNFMVCKLNLTTGVIPSFNIAAGLLGFAALKLWTSLLARLGFLKHPFTRQENTVIQTCVVASSGIAFSSGTASYLLGMSSRVAAQAEEGNTPFNVKKLSIGWMIGFLFAVSFVGLFSILPLRKIMIKKYRLTYPSGTATAHLINGLHTPNGSKLAKKQVVQLFKSACISFAFAFFQWFFASGDGCGFSNFPTFGLKAYQQRFYFDFSLTYIGVGMICDYMVNISLLIGAIISWGIMWPLIENQKGNWYDANVSASSLHGIQGYRVFIAIAMILGDGAFHIIYMLGKTIWSLIRAQNQNPSPSAAAAANANSVSSAQSYDEKRRSEFFSKDQIPTYLAVLGYISLAAISIIALPFIFHQLKWYHILVAYIIAPLLAFCNAYGCGLTDWSLASNYGKLAIMIFSSWVGLEHGGIVAGLAACGVMMSIVSTAADLMQDFKTGYLTLASPRSMFLSQVFGTAMGCVISPLVFWIFYKAYPIGDPGSSYPAPYGFLYRGIALLGVEGTSALPKHCLQLAIIFFVAAILINIIRELLSHFETKYNIYRFIPNPMCMAIPFYLGGYFTISMCIGSLVLLIWNMRNKQNARNFAPVVASGLICGESLWGIPAAILSLAGVGAPICMKFLSASTNNRVDQFLTAH
;
A
#
# COMPACT_ATOMS: atom_id res chain seq x y z
N MET A 1 -56.82 -24.53 40.50
CA MET A 1 -56.36 -25.51 39.49
C MET A 1 -56.43 -24.79 38.16
N THR A 2 -55.32 -24.17 37.78
CA THR A 2 -55.24 -23.13 36.75
C THR A 2 -54.19 -23.51 35.73
N ILE A 3 -54.62 -23.63 34.48
CA ILE A 3 -54.00 -23.13 33.24
C ILE A 3 -52.46 -23.07 33.24
N GLU A 4 -51.80 -24.10 32.73
CA GLU A 4 -50.41 -24.06 32.25
C GLU A 4 -50.14 -25.32 31.42
N GLU A 5 -50.36 -25.31 30.10
CA GLU A 5 -49.82 -26.35 29.19
C GLU A 5 -49.81 -25.99 27.69
N VAL A 6 -49.79 -24.69 27.32
CA VAL A 6 -49.69 -24.26 25.89
C VAL A 6 -48.55 -23.24 25.68
N GLY A 7 -47.47 -23.33 26.47
CA GLY A 7 -46.49 -22.26 26.62
C GLY A 7 -45.03 -22.54 26.29
N GLU A 8 -44.61 -23.75 25.90
CA GLU A 8 -43.16 -24.07 25.89
C GLU A 8 -42.50 -24.41 24.54
N ASP A 9 -43.23 -24.45 23.42
CA ASP A 9 -42.63 -24.79 22.11
C ASP A 9 -42.28 -23.59 21.20
N ARG A 10 -42.17 -22.37 21.74
CA ARG A 10 -41.87 -21.14 20.96
C ARG A 10 -40.68 -20.30 21.40
N GLN A 11 -39.86 -20.75 22.35
CA GLN A 11 -38.69 -19.98 22.82
C GLN A 11 -37.31 -20.61 22.54
N GLY A 12 -37.25 -21.71 21.78
CA GLY A 12 -35.99 -22.37 21.40
C GLY A 12 -35.39 -21.98 20.05
N MET A 13 -35.93 -20.97 19.35
CA MET A 13 -35.59 -20.69 17.94
C MET A 13 -35.14 -19.25 17.64
N GLU A 14 -34.67 -18.50 18.65
CA GLU A 14 -34.05 -17.18 18.44
C GLU A 14 -32.59 -17.16 18.90
N ASN A 15 -31.73 -16.70 17.98
CA ASN A 15 -30.28 -16.46 18.12
C ASN A 15 -29.34 -17.64 17.85
N LYS A 16 -29.53 -18.34 16.72
CA LYS A 16 -28.35 -18.75 15.94
C LYS A 16 -27.76 -17.49 15.30
N GLU A 17 -26.52 -17.19 15.65
CA GLU A 17 -25.72 -16.12 15.05
C GLU A 17 -25.57 -16.34 13.54
N GLU A 18 -26.55 -15.91 12.74
CA GLU A 18 -26.40 -15.85 11.28
C GLU A 18 -25.45 -14.69 10.94
N SER A 19 -24.16 -15.02 10.90
CA SER A 19 -23.18 -14.22 10.18
C SER A 19 -23.51 -14.24 8.70
N VAL A 20 -23.58 -13.07 8.07
CA VAL A 20 -23.88 -12.94 6.64
C VAL A 20 -22.80 -13.61 5.81
N GLU A 21 -23.19 -14.60 5.02
CA GLU A 21 -22.31 -15.33 4.12
C GLU A 21 -22.51 -14.76 2.71
N ILE A 22 -21.65 -13.81 2.29
CA ILE A 22 -21.74 -13.19 0.96
C ILE A 22 -21.75 -14.26 -0.13
N GLU A 23 -20.96 -15.32 0.04
CA GLU A 23 -20.89 -16.41 -0.91
C GLU A 23 -22.19 -17.21 -1.00
N GLU A 24 -23.05 -17.17 0.02
CA GLU A 24 -24.38 -17.80 -0.02
C GLU A 24 -25.28 -17.10 -1.05
N ALA A 25 -25.20 -15.77 -1.16
CA ALA A 25 -25.91 -15.02 -2.20
C ALA A 25 -25.48 -15.42 -3.63
N PHE A 26 -24.25 -15.93 -3.78
CA PHE A 26 -23.70 -16.44 -5.04
C PHE A 26 -23.70 -17.98 -5.11
N LYS A 27 -24.44 -18.69 -4.26
CA LYS A 27 -24.47 -20.17 -4.23
C LYS A 27 -24.86 -20.80 -5.56
N ASN A 28 -25.84 -20.20 -6.24
CA ASN A 28 -26.38 -20.70 -7.50
C ASN A 28 -25.68 -20.13 -8.75
N ILE A 29 -24.63 -19.32 -8.57
CA ILE A 29 -23.87 -18.72 -9.67
C ILE A 29 -22.58 -19.49 -9.82
N GLU A 30 -22.37 -20.07 -11.00
CA GLU A 30 -21.14 -20.78 -11.33
C GLU A 30 -19.96 -19.81 -11.40
N VAL A 31 -18.85 -20.17 -10.77
CA VAL A 31 -17.60 -19.42 -10.85
C VAL A 31 -16.84 -19.89 -12.10
N PRO A 32 -16.56 -19.02 -13.08
CA PRO A 32 -15.87 -19.42 -14.29
C PRO A 32 -14.46 -19.95 -13.98
N SER A 33 -13.97 -20.86 -14.84
CA SER A 33 -12.58 -21.34 -14.78
C SER A 33 -11.59 -20.18 -14.92
N TRP A 34 -10.37 -20.34 -14.40
CA TRP A 34 -9.36 -19.26 -14.43
C TRP A 34 -9.10 -18.71 -15.85
N ARG A 35 -9.14 -19.56 -16.88
CA ARG A 35 -8.98 -19.13 -18.29
C ARG A 35 -10.14 -18.26 -18.77
N ASN A 36 -11.35 -18.56 -18.31
CA ASN A 36 -12.56 -17.83 -18.68
C ASN A 36 -12.77 -16.57 -17.84
N GLN A 37 -12.00 -16.38 -16.76
CA GLN A 37 -11.97 -15.12 -16.01
C GLN A 37 -11.19 -14.03 -16.76
N ILE A 38 -10.17 -14.41 -17.55
CA ILE A 38 -9.40 -13.49 -18.40
C ILE A 38 -10.03 -13.45 -19.78
N THR A 39 -10.88 -12.45 -20.03
CA THR A 39 -11.55 -12.29 -21.32
C THR A 39 -10.84 -11.22 -22.17
N ILE A 40 -11.02 -11.29 -23.49
CA ILE A 40 -10.50 -10.27 -24.41
C ILE A 40 -11.09 -8.89 -24.08
N ARG A 41 -12.39 -8.82 -23.80
CA ARG A 41 -13.07 -7.57 -23.44
C ARG A 41 -12.51 -6.98 -22.14
N ALA A 42 -12.19 -7.81 -21.14
CA ALA A 42 -11.53 -7.36 -19.93
C ALA A 42 -10.16 -6.76 -20.22
N ILE A 43 -9.30 -7.45 -21.00
CA ILE A 43 -7.96 -6.95 -21.35
C ILE A 43 -8.03 -5.64 -22.16
N VAL A 44 -8.94 -5.53 -23.13
CA VAL A 44 -9.12 -4.30 -23.92
C VAL A 44 -9.56 -3.14 -23.04
N THR A 45 -10.54 -3.36 -22.15
CA THR A 45 -10.97 -2.32 -21.21
C THR A 45 -9.85 -1.95 -20.23
N SER A 46 -9.10 -2.92 -19.73
CA SER A 46 -7.93 -2.66 -18.89
C SER A 46 -6.88 -1.82 -19.60
N PHE A 47 -6.61 -2.07 -20.88
CA PHE A 47 -5.66 -1.28 -21.66
C PHE A 47 -6.10 0.20 -21.77
N LEU A 48 -7.36 0.44 -22.15
CA LEU A 48 -7.91 1.79 -22.27
C LEU A 48 -7.89 2.55 -20.94
N LEU A 49 -8.33 1.91 -19.86
CA LEU A 49 -8.28 2.50 -18.52
C LEU A 49 -6.85 2.72 -18.05
N SER A 50 -5.92 1.80 -18.34
CA SER A 50 -4.51 1.95 -17.97
C SER A 50 -3.89 3.22 -18.54
N ILE A 51 -4.22 3.61 -19.78
CA ILE A 51 -3.76 4.87 -20.37
C ILE A 51 -4.23 6.06 -19.51
N ILE A 52 -5.52 6.13 -19.19
CA ILE A 52 -6.12 7.23 -18.41
C ILE A 52 -5.45 7.33 -17.03
N PHE A 53 -5.36 6.21 -16.31
CA PHE A 53 -4.78 6.18 -14.97
C PHE A 53 -3.28 6.51 -14.98
N ASN A 54 -2.53 6.11 -16.02
CA ASN A 54 -1.12 6.48 -16.15
C ASN A 54 -0.93 8.00 -16.31
N PHE A 55 -1.79 8.69 -17.08
CA PHE A 55 -1.76 10.15 -17.18
C PHE A 55 -2.00 10.82 -15.82
N MET A 56 -3.00 10.34 -15.08
CA MET A 56 -3.32 10.86 -13.76
C MET A 56 -2.17 10.65 -12.77
N VAL A 57 -1.66 9.41 -12.68
CA VAL A 57 -0.53 9.06 -11.80
C VAL A 57 0.71 9.86 -12.15
N CYS A 58 1.08 9.93 -13.43
CA CYS A 58 2.26 10.66 -13.88
C CYS A 58 2.16 12.13 -13.47
N LYS A 59 1.00 12.74 -13.66
CA LYS A 59 0.80 14.13 -13.28
C LYS A 59 0.92 14.35 -11.77
N LEU A 60 0.21 13.56 -10.97
CA LEU A 60 0.26 13.64 -9.51
C LEU A 60 1.69 13.42 -9.00
N ASN A 61 2.43 12.50 -9.61
CA ASN A 61 3.85 12.28 -9.30
C ASN A 61 4.73 13.50 -9.56
N LEU A 62 4.49 14.22 -10.67
CA LEU A 62 5.28 15.39 -11.05
C LEU A 62 4.93 16.65 -10.24
N THR A 63 3.74 16.71 -9.63
CA THR A 63 3.29 17.87 -8.84
C THR A 63 3.41 17.64 -7.34
N THR A 64 2.68 16.66 -6.78
CA THR A 64 2.58 16.43 -5.33
C THR A 64 3.42 15.26 -4.85
N GLY A 65 3.69 14.27 -5.73
CA GLY A 65 4.37 13.01 -5.42
C GLY A 65 3.66 12.11 -4.42
N VAL A 66 2.37 12.39 -4.14
CA VAL A 66 1.48 11.55 -3.34
C VAL A 66 0.35 11.08 -4.26
N ILE A 67 0.16 9.76 -4.31
CA ILE A 67 -0.86 9.14 -5.15
C ILE A 67 -1.90 8.45 -4.26
N PRO A 68 -3.20 8.73 -4.44
CA PRO A 68 -4.25 7.98 -3.77
C PRO A 68 -4.38 6.56 -4.33
N SER A 69 -4.95 5.65 -3.55
CA SER A 69 -5.25 4.28 -4.01
C SER A 69 -6.25 4.31 -5.17
N PHE A 70 -5.89 3.73 -6.32
CA PHE A 70 -6.73 3.68 -7.51
C PHE A 70 -7.52 2.36 -7.66
N ASN A 71 -7.37 1.43 -6.72
CA ASN A 71 -7.98 0.09 -6.82
C ASN A 71 -9.51 0.13 -6.96
N ILE A 72 -10.16 0.94 -6.14
CA ILE A 72 -11.61 1.08 -6.14
C ILE A 72 -12.09 1.75 -7.43
N ALA A 73 -11.42 2.83 -7.82
CA ALA A 73 -11.70 3.56 -9.04
C ALA A 73 -11.60 2.65 -10.28
N ALA A 74 -10.54 1.83 -10.35
CA ALA A 74 -10.34 0.85 -11.41
C ALA A 74 -11.47 -0.20 -11.44
N GLY A 75 -11.90 -0.71 -10.27
CA GLY A 75 -13.01 -1.67 -10.19
C GLY A 75 -14.37 -1.08 -10.58
N LEU A 76 -14.65 0.18 -10.24
CA LEU A 76 -15.92 0.84 -10.62
C LEU A 76 -15.96 1.21 -12.10
N LEU A 77 -14.90 1.86 -12.61
CA LEU A 77 -14.83 2.25 -14.02
C LEU A 77 -14.73 1.02 -14.92
N GLY A 78 -14.02 -0.02 -14.47
CA GLY A 78 -14.01 -1.33 -15.12
C GLY A 78 -15.41 -1.91 -15.26
N PHE A 79 -16.19 -1.90 -14.17
CA PHE A 79 -17.60 -2.32 -14.20
C PHE A 79 -18.44 -1.50 -15.18
N ALA A 80 -18.36 -0.17 -15.11
CA ALA A 80 -19.16 0.72 -15.95
C ALA A 80 -18.85 0.51 -17.45
N ALA A 81 -17.56 0.45 -17.80
CA ALA A 81 -17.11 0.22 -19.18
C ALA A 81 -17.54 -1.15 -19.71
N LEU A 82 -17.35 -2.22 -18.93
CA LEU A 82 -17.77 -3.57 -19.34
C LEU A 82 -19.28 -3.74 -19.39
N LYS A 83 -20.02 -3.11 -18.48
CA LYS A 83 -21.49 -3.13 -18.52
C LYS A 83 -22.03 -2.42 -19.75
N LEU A 84 -21.41 -1.29 -20.14
CA LEU A 84 -21.74 -0.62 -21.40
C LEU A 84 -21.41 -1.51 -22.60
N TRP A 85 -20.19 -2.08 -22.65
CA TRP A 85 -19.76 -2.98 -23.72
C TRP A 85 -20.68 -4.19 -23.87
N THR A 86 -21.00 -4.86 -22.76
CA THR A 86 -21.87 -6.04 -22.78
C THR A 86 -23.31 -5.70 -23.12
N SER A 87 -23.83 -4.54 -22.70
CA SER A 87 -25.16 -4.07 -23.11
C SER A 87 -25.22 -3.80 -24.62
N LEU A 88 -24.16 -3.24 -25.20
CA LEU A 88 -24.05 -3.03 -26.64
C LEU A 88 -23.98 -4.37 -27.39
N LEU A 89 -23.15 -5.32 -26.94
CA LEU A 89 -23.07 -6.66 -27.55
C LEU A 89 -24.38 -7.45 -27.42
N ALA A 90 -25.10 -7.30 -26.31
CA ALA A 90 -26.41 -7.93 -26.12
C ALA A 90 -27.43 -7.39 -27.13
N ARG A 91 -27.45 -6.07 -27.38
CA ARG A 91 -28.29 -5.45 -28.42
C ARG A 91 -27.95 -5.94 -29.83
N LEU A 92 -26.68 -6.27 -30.08
CA LEU A 92 -26.20 -6.79 -31.36
C LEU A 92 -26.30 -8.32 -31.48
N GLY A 93 -26.79 -9.03 -30.44
CA GLY A 93 -26.94 -10.48 -30.46
C GLY A 93 -25.64 -11.30 -30.30
N PHE A 94 -24.50 -10.66 -30.02
CA PHE A 94 -23.18 -11.33 -29.94
C PHE A 94 -22.72 -11.66 -28.51
N LEU A 95 -23.58 -11.52 -27.50
CA LEU A 95 -23.18 -11.78 -26.11
C LEU A 95 -23.05 -13.29 -25.84
N LYS A 96 -21.81 -13.80 -25.84
CA LYS A 96 -21.53 -15.23 -25.55
C LYS A 96 -21.53 -15.58 -24.06
N HIS A 97 -21.06 -14.67 -23.19
CA HIS A 97 -20.91 -14.93 -21.75
C HIS A 97 -21.31 -13.72 -20.89
N PRO A 98 -21.95 -13.94 -19.72
CA PRO A 98 -22.32 -12.86 -18.80
C PRO A 98 -21.07 -12.20 -18.19
N PHE A 99 -21.22 -10.93 -17.77
CA PHE A 99 -20.15 -10.21 -17.07
C PHE A 99 -20.11 -10.64 -15.59
N THR A 100 -18.97 -11.20 -15.18
CA THR A 100 -18.81 -11.80 -13.84
C THR A 100 -17.99 -10.90 -12.90
N ARG A 101 -18.12 -11.11 -11.59
CA ARG A 101 -17.33 -10.38 -10.60
C ARG A 101 -15.83 -10.65 -10.74
N GLN A 102 -15.45 -11.89 -11.11
CA GLN A 102 -14.05 -12.27 -11.30
C GLN A 102 -13.43 -11.56 -12.51
N GLU A 103 -14.20 -11.39 -13.58
CA GLU A 103 -13.79 -10.61 -14.73
C GLU A 103 -13.59 -9.12 -14.37
N ASN A 104 -14.44 -8.55 -13.52
CA ASN A 104 -14.24 -7.20 -13.02
C ASN A 104 -12.97 -7.09 -12.15
N THR A 105 -12.70 -8.11 -11.32
CA THR A 105 -11.46 -8.18 -10.55
C THR A 105 -10.23 -8.24 -11.46
N VAL A 106 -10.26 -9.02 -12.55
CA VAL A 106 -9.19 -9.02 -13.56
C VAL A 106 -8.94 -7.62 -14.11
N ILE A 107 -10.01 -6.86 -14.42
CA ILE A 107 -9.86 -5.50 -14.94
C ILE A 107 -9.18 -4.59 -13.93
N GLN A 108 -9.65 -4.62 -12.68
CA GLN A 108 -9.07 -3.84 -11.59
C GLN A 108 -7.60 -4.18 -11.39
N THR A 109 -7.25 -5.46 -11.31
CA THR A 109 -5.88 -5.95 -11.13
C THR A 109 -4.97 -5.45 -12.25
N CYS A 110 -5.38 -5.57 -13.53
CA CYS A 110 -4.59 -5.10 -14.67
C CYS A 110 -4.33 -3.58 -14.62
N VAL A 111 -5.37 -2.79 -14.34
CA VAL A 111 -5.27 -1.32 -14.31
C VAL A 111 -4.40 -0.86 -13.15
N VAL A 112 -4.60 -1.44 -11.96
CA VAL A 112 -3.80 -1.13 -10.77
C VAL A 112 -2.34 -1.49 -11.00
N ALA A 113 -2.04 -2.69 -11.50
CA ALA A 113 -0.69 -3.10 -11.85
C ALA A 113 -0.03 -2.12 -12.83
N SER A 114 -0.72 -1.68 -13.87
CA SER A 114 -0.19 -0.71 -14.84
C SER A 114 0.07 0.66 -14.19
N SER A 115 -0.88 1.17 -13.41
CA SER A 115 -0.77 2.45 -12.71
C SER A 115 0.28 2.42 -11.58
N GLY A 116 0.48 1.27 -10.95
CA GLY A 116 1.53 1.03 -9.95
C GLY A 116 2.93 1.10 -10.53
N ILE A 117 3.11 0.68 -11.80
CA ILE A 117 4.35 0.93 -12.54
C ILE A 117 4.54 2.44 -12.78
N ALA A 118 3.49 3.21 -13.04
CA ALA A 118 3.63 4.67 -13.16
C ALA A 118 4.13 5.36 -11.89
N PHE A 119 3.87 4.77 -10.71
CA PHE A 119 4.47 5.20 -9.45
C PHE A 119 5.90 4.70 -9.25
N SER A 120 6.13 3.39 -9.44
CA SER A 120 7.41 2.74 -9.14
C SER A 120 8.48 2.93 -10.23
N SER A 121 8.11 3.42 -11.42
CA SER A 121 9.03 3.65 -12.55
C SER A 121 10.05 4.76 -12.31
N GLY A 122 9.87 5.60 -11.30
CA GLY A 122 10.84 6.62 -10.91
C GLY A 122 10.94 7.81 -11.85
N THR A 123 10.01 7.97 -12.79
CA THR A 123 10.02 9.06 -13.77
C THR A 123 9.89 10.45 -13.15
N ALA A 124 9.40 10.55 -11.91
CA ALA A 124 9.36 11.79 -11.13
C ALA A 124 10.30 11.77 -9.89
N SER A 125 11.08 10.71 -9.73
CA SER A 125 11.99 10.52 -8.59
C SER A 125 13.37 10.06 -9.07
N TYR A 126 13.72 8.77 -8.93
CA TYR A 126 15.08 8.31 -9.13
C TYR A 126 15.57 8.40 -10.59
N LEU A 127 14.73 8.16 -11.60
CA LEU A 127 15.14 8.32 -13.00
C LEU A 127 15.36 9.79 -13.33
N LEU A 128 14.46 10.66 -12.87
CA LEU A 128 14.59 12.10 -13.06
C LEU A 128 15.83 12.66 -12.34
N GLY A 129 16.14 12.14 -11.15
CA GLY A 129 17.35 12.49 -10.38
C GLY A 129 18.67 12.14 -11.06
N MET A 130 18.67 11.20 -12.03
CA MET A 130 19.84 10.90 -12.87
C MET A 130 19.99 11.90 -14.04
N SER A 131 18.97 12.70 -14.34
CA SER A 131 18.98 13.58 -15.51
C SER A 131 19.93 14.77 -15.30
N SER A 132 20.52 15.26 -16.40
CA SER A 132 21.38 16.44 -16.37
C SER A 132 20.63 17.71 -15.92
N ARG A 133 19.31 17.79 -16.14
CA ARG A 133 18.48 18.93 -15.70
C ARG A 133 18.46 19.06 -14.19
N VAL A 134 18.20 17.96 -13.49
CA VAL A 134 18.23 17.94 -12.01
C VAL A 134 19.66 18.05 -11.50
N ALA A 135 20.63 17.45 -12.20
CA ALA A 135 22.04 17.53 -11.81
C ALA A 135 22.60 18.95 -11.86
N ALA A 136 22.16 19.78 -12.81
CA ALA A 136 22.59 21.17 -12.93
C ALA A 136 22.12 22.06 -11.77
N GLN A 137 21.13 21.60 -10.99
CA GLN A 137 20.62 22.31 -9.80
C GLN A 137 21.35 21.90 -8.51
N ALA A 138 22.17 20.84 -8.56
CA ALA A 138 22.94 20.39 -7.41
C ALA A 138 24.33 21.03 -7.40
N GLU A 139 24.85 21.34 -6.22
CA GLU A 139 26.18 21.94 -6.05
C GLU A 139 27.31 20.98 -6.50
N GLU A 140 27.11 19.67 -6.31
CA GLU A 140 28.12 18.64 -6.59
C GLU A 140 27.59 17.44 -7.40
N GLY A 141 28.52 16.62 -7.90
CA GLY A 141 28.24 15.35 -8.57
C GLY A 141 27.65 15.47 -9.98
N ASN A 142 27.64 16.65 -10.59
CA ASN A 142 27.25 16.84 -12.00
C ASN A 142 28.40 16.45 -12.96
N THR A 143 28.83 15.19 -12.91
CA THR A 143 29.88 14.65 -13.77
C THR A 143 29.30 13.68 -14.81
N PRO A 144 29.95 13.44 -15.97
CA PRO A 144 29.45 12.53 -17.00
C PRO A 144 29.14 11.10 -16.49
N PHE A 145 29.86 10.64 -15.47
CA PHE A 145 29.63 9.33 -14.85
C PHE A 145 28.41 9.31 -13.89
N ASN A 146 27.97 10.47 -13.42
CA ASN A 146 26.90 10.65 -12.43
C ASN A 146 25.63 11.28 -13.03
N VAL A 147 25.54 11.34 -14.36
CA VAL A 147 24.33 11.72 -15.08
C VAL A 147 24.04 10.73 -16.20
N LYS A 148 22.75 10.53 -16.50
CA LYS A 148 22.31 9.71 -17.62
C LYS A 148 21.20 10.43 -18.38
N LYS A 149 21.38 10.54 -19.70
CA LYS A 149 20.34 11.10 -20.58
C LYS A 149 19.15 10.14 -20.64
N LEU A 150 17.97 10.68 -20.32
CA LEU A 150 16.72 9.93 -20.40
C LEU A 150 16.39 9.59 -21.85
N SER A 151 15.96 8.34 -22.08
CA SER A 151 15.47 7.90 -23.39
C SER A 151 14.42 6.81 -23.20
N ILE A 152 13.37 6.85 -24.02
CA ILE A 152 12.25 5.90 -23.93
C ILE A 152 12.73 4.45 -24.02
N GLY A 153 13.64 4.13 -24.95
CA GLY A 153 14.07 2.76 -25.25
C GLY A 153 14.65 2.04 -24.03
N TRP A 154 15.68 2.61 -23.40
CA TRP A 154 16.27 1.99 -22.22
C TRP A 154 15.36 2.08 -20.99
N MET A 155 14.52 3.10 -20.87
CA MET A 155 13.57 3.21 -19.76
C MET A 155 12.56 2.06 -19.79
N ILE A 156 12.00 1.76 -20.97
CA ILE A 156 11.12 0.60 -21.16
C ILE A 156 11.89 -0.69 -20.85
N GLY A 157 13.09 -0.86 -21.42
CA GLY A 157 13.92 -2.04 -21.18
C GLY A 157 14.26 -2.26 -19.69
N PHE A 158 14.57 -1.18 -18.98
CA PHE A 158 14.82 -1.19 -17.54
C PHE A 158 13.60 -1.68 -16.75
N LEU A 159 12.42 -1.11 -16.99
CA LEU A 159 11.19 -1.52 -16.30
C LEU A 159 10.86 -2.99 -16.58
N PHE A 160 10.99 -3.45 -17.84
CA PHE A 160 10.80 -4.87 -18.15
C PHE A 160 11.78 -5.79 -17.41
N ALA A 161 13.03 -5.36 -17.21
CA ALA A 161 14.03 -6.15 -16.49
C ALA A 161 13.72 -6.29 -14.99
N VAL A 162 13.11 -5.27 -14.36
CA VAL A 162 12.99 -5.21 -12.89
C VAL A 162 11.57 -5.43 -12.36
N SER A 163 10.52 -5.02 -13.09
CA SER A 163 9.16 -4.95 -12.55
C SER A 163 8.49 -6.31 -12.37
N PHE A 164 8.89 -7.34 -13.12
CA PHE A 164 8.26 -8.67 -13.01
C PHE A 164 8.81 -9.49 -11.84
N VAL A 165 10.01 -9.19 -11.34
CA VAL A 165 10.69 -10.01 -10.34
C VAL A 165 9.91 -10.04 -9.01
N GLY A 166 9.31 -8.92 -8.62
CA GLY A 166 8.49 -8.82 -7.40
C GLY A 166 7.24 -9.69 -7.41
N LEU A 167 6.68 -9.96 -8.59
CA LEU A 167 5.55 -10.87 -8.73
C LEU A 167 5.94 -12.28 -8.27
N PHE A 168 7.12 -12.76 -8.66
CA PHE A 168 7.60 -14.11 -8.33
C PHE A 168 8.12 -14.23 -6.89
N SER A 169 8.68 -13.17 -6.31
CA SER A 169 9.27 -13.21 -4.97
C SER A 169 8.24 -13.48 -3.87
N ILE A 170 7.01 -12.98 -4.02
CA ILE A 170 5.96 -13.05 -2.99
C ILE A 170 4.98 -14.21 -3.20
N LEU A 171 4.96 -14.82 -4.38
CA LEU A 171 4.03 -15.91 -4.74
C LEU A 171 3.97 -17.06 -3.71
N PRO A 172 5.11 -17.57 -3.18
CA PRO A 172 5.08 -18.64 -2.18
C PRO A 172 4.41 -18.23 -0.87
N LEU A 173 4.45 -16.93 -0.54
CA LEU A 173 3.98 -16.38 0.73
C LEU A 173 2.47 -16.07 0.72
N ARG A 174 1.78 -16.17 -0.42
CA ARG A 174 0.35 -15.83 -0.55
C ARG A 174 -0.55 -16.55 0.46
N LYS A 175 -0.31 -17.84 0.71
CA LYS A 175 -1.11 -18.63 1.66
C LYS A 175 -0.84 -18.20 3.09
N ILE A 176 0.41 -17.86 3.39
CA ILE A 176 0.82 -17.39 4.71
C ILE A 176 0.12 -16.05 4.99
N MET A 177 0.20 -15.10 4.07
CA MET A 177 -0.31 -13.75 4.28
C MET A 177 -1.85 -13.68 4.25
N ILE A 178 -2.49 -14.33 3.28
CA ILE A 178 -3.95 -14.25 3.10
C ILE A 178 -4.72 -15.23 3.99
N LYS A 179 -4.25 -16.48 4.15
CA LYS A 179 -4.97 -17.52 4.93
C LYS A 179 -4.48 -17.66 6.36
N LYS A 180 -3.16 -17.71 6.59
CA LYS A 180 -2.60 -17.99 7.92
C LYS A 180 -2.60 -16.74 8.82
N TYR A 181 -2.07 -15.63 8.33
CA TYR A 181 -2.07 -14.35 9.02
C TYR A 181 -3.36 -13.56 8.84
N ARG A 182 -4.21 -13.95 7.87
CA ARG A 182 -5.49 -13.29 7.58
C ARG A 182 -5.36 -11.78 7.43
N LEU A 183 -4.26 -11.32 6.83
CA LEU A 183 -3.99 -9.89 6.65
C LEU A 183 -5.16 -9.22 5.91
N THR A 184 -5.47 -8.01 6.34
CA THR A 184 -6.68 -7.30 5.94
C THR A 184 -6.55 -6.76 4.53
N TYR A 185 -5.43 -6.12 4.17
CA TYR A 185 -5.29 -5.30 2.96
C TYR A 185 -6.52 -4.40 2.74
N PRO A 186 -6.67 -3.34 3.55
CA PRO A 186 -7.89 -2.53 3.60
C PRO A 186 -8.42 -2.07 2.24
N SER A 187 -7.56 -1.51 1.37
CA SER A 187 -7.92 -1.12 -0.01
C SER A 187 -8.37 -2.32 -0.84
N GLY A 188 -7.67 -3.46 -0.75
CA GLY A 188 -8.04 -4.68 -1.44
C GLY A 188 -9.39 -5.25 -0.98
N THR A 189 -9.66 -5.18 0.33
CA THR A 189 -10.93 -5.59 0.95
C THR A 189 -12.07 -4.66 0.57
N ALA A 190 -11.86 -3.34 0.60
CA ALA A 190 -12.85 -2.37 0.16
C ALA A 190 -13.22 -2.55 -1.32
N THR A 191 -12.21 -2.77 -2.17
CA THR A 191 -12.39 -3.08 -3.60
C THR A 191 -13.23 -4.34 -3.79
N ALA A 192 -12.96 -5.41 -3.03
CA ALA A 192 -13.73 -6.64 -3.11
C ALA A 192 -15.19 -6.44 -2.69
N HIS A 193 -15.44 -5.68 -1.62
CA HIS A 193 -16.81 -5.35 -1.18
C HIS A 193 -17.56 -4.54 -2.23
N LEU A 194 -16.91 -3.58 -2.88
CA LEU A 194 -17.48 -2.85 -4.00
C LEU A 194 -17.83 -3.79 -5.18
N ILE A 195 -16.88 -4.61 -5.63
CA ILE A 195 -17.08 -5.52 -6.77
C ILE A 195 -18.21 -6.52 -6.46
N ASN A 196 -18.20 -7.15 -5.29
CA ASN A 196 -19.28 -8.05 -4.87
C ASN A 196 -20.62 -7.30 -4.82
N GLY A 197 -20.62 -6.06 -4.31
CA GLY A 197 -21.80 -5.21 -4.27
C GLY A 197 -22.41 -4.94 -5.65
N LEU A 198 -21.57 -4.57 -6.61
CA LEU A 198 -21.97 -4.31 -8.01
C LEU A 198 -22.57 -5.52 -8.73
N HIS A 199 -22.17 -6.74 -8.33
CA HIS A 199 -22.62 -7.99 -8.94
C HIS A 199 -23.64 -8.77 -8.08
N THR A 200 -24.13 -8.19 -6.98
CA THR A 200 -25.10 -8.85 -6.09
C THR A 200 -26.38 -9.25 -6.83
N PRO A 201 -26.79 -10.53 -6.82
CA PRO A 201 -28.01 -10.96 -7.49
C PRO A 201 -29.28 -10.49 -6.77
N ASN A 202 -30.40 -10.40 -7.50
CA ASN A 202 -31.66 -9.81 -7.03
C ASN A 202 -32.39 -10.59 -5.90
N GLY A 203 -31.83 -11.67 -5.36
CA GLY A 203 -32.49 -12.56 -4.40
C GLY A 203 -32.28 -12.24 -2.90
N SER A 204 -31.14 -11.70 -2.48
CA SER A 204 -30.82 -11.55 -1.04
C SER A 204 -31.17 -10.18 -0.47
N LYS A 205 -32.20 -10.11 0.39
CA LYS A 205 -32.65 -8.84 1.03
C LYS A 205 -31.53 -8.14 1.81
N LEU A 206 -30.70 -8.90 2.53
CA LEU A 206 -29.63 -8.33 3.36
C LEU A 206 -28.45 -7.83 2.54
N ALA A 207 -28.01 -8.56 1.49
CA ALA A 207 -26.97 -8.05 0.61
C ALA A 207 -27.42 -6.80 -0.16
N LYS A 208 -28.70 -6.71 -0.55
CA LYS A 208 -29.26 -5.46 -1.09
C LYS A 208 -29.12 -4.30 -0.10
N LYS A 209 -29.42 -4.52 1.19
CA LYS A 209 -29.20 -3.49 2.24
C LYS A 209 -27.73 -3.12 2.37
N GLN A 210 -26.81 -4.09 2.33
CA GLN A 210 -25.37 -3.82 2.35
C GLN A 210 -24.94 -2.96 1.16
N VAL A 211 -25.37 -3.31 -0.07
CA VAL A 211 -25.09 -2.52 -1.27
C VAL A 211 -25.59 -1.08 -1.11
N VAL A 212 -26.81 -0.88 -0.61
CA VAL A 212 -27.36 0.46 -0.36
C VAL A 212 -26.50 1.23 0.65
N GLN A 213 -26.05 0.59 1.74
CA GLN A 213 -25.18 1.25 2.72
C GLN A 213 -23.80 1.60 2.15
N LEU A 214 -23.23 0.73 1.29
CA LEU A 214 -21.98 1.00 0.60
C LEU A 214 -22.10 2.25 -0.28
N PHE A 215 -23.12 2.31 -1.14
CA PHE A 215 -23.33 3.45 -2.02
C PHE A 215 -23.68 4.72 -1.25
N LYS A 216 -24.48 4.63 -0.19
CA LYS A 216 -24.80 5.78 0.66
C LYS A 216 -23.55 6.38 1.30
N SER A 217 -22.71 5.54 1.92
CA SER A 217 -21.47 5.99 2.54
C SER A 217 -20.45 6.49 1.51
N ALA A 218 -20.39 5.88 0.33
CA ALA A 218 -19.57 6.38 -0.79
C ALA A 218 -20.02 7.75 -1.30
N CYS A 219 -21.33 7.99 -1.47
CA CYS A 219 -21.83 9.30 -1.88
C CYS A 219 -21.55 10.38 -0.83
N ILE A 220 -21.72 10.07 0.46
CA ILE A 220 -21.38 10.99 1.55
C ILE A 220 -19.89 11.33 1.52
N SER A 221 -19.04 10.31 1.37
CA SER A 221 -17.59 10.49 1.35
C SER A 221 -17.11 11.27 0.12
N PHE A 222 -17.67 10.98 -1.06
CA PHE A 222 -17.42 11.73 -2.28
C PHE A 222 -17.82 13.21 -2.14
N ALA A 223 -19.02 13.48 -1.63
CA ALA A 223 -19.51 14.84 -1.44
C ALA A 223 -18.67 15.62 -0.43
N PHE A 224 -18.20 14.95 0.63
CA PHE A 224 -17.31 15.56 1.60
C PHE A 224 -15.92 15.85 1.02
N ALA A 225 -15.34 14.93 0.25
CA ALA A 225 -14.07 15.14 -0.43
C ALA A 225 -14.14 16.29 -1.46
N PHE A 226 -15.25 16.38 -2.19
CA PHE A 226 -15.56 17.53 -3.06
C PHE A 226 -15.63 18.83 -2.27
N PHE A 227 -16.35 18.84 -1.14
CA PHE A 227 -16.43 20.00 -0.26
C PHE A 227 -15.05 20.41 0.27
N GLN A 228 -14.22 19.46 0.71
CA GLN A 228 -12.86 19.75 1.18
C GLN A 228 -11.99 20.35 0.08
N TRP A 229 -12.14 19.88 -1.17
CA TRP A 229 -11.38 20.39 -2.31
C TRP A 229 -11.60 21.89 -2.52
N PHE A 230 -12.79 22.45 -2.24
CA PHE A 230 -13.01 23.90 -2.38
C PHE A 230 -12.04 24.78 -1.60
N PHE A 231 -11.53 24.28 -0.46
CA PHE A 231 -10.71 25.03 0.49
C PHE A 231 -9.20 24.73 0.39
N ALA A 232 -8.81 23.89 -0.58
CA ALA A 232 -7.46 23.38 -0.73
C ALA A 232 -6.63 24.15 -1.79
N SER A 233 -6.85 25.47 -1.95
CA SER A 233 -6.14 26.29 -2.94
C SER A 233 -4.68 26.56 -2.54
N GLY A 234 -3.80 25.58 -2.73
CA GLY A 234 -2.35 25.71 -2.56
C GLY A 234 -1.80 24.97 -1.35
N ASP A 235 -0.49 25.10 -1.14
CA ASP A 235 0.25 24.34 -0.13
C ASP A 235 -0.13 24.72 1.30
N GLY A 236 -0.46 23.71 2.09
CA GLY A 236 -0.87 23.90 3.49
C GLY A 236 -2.25 24.51 3.68
N CYS A 237 -3.07 24.58 2.62
CA CYS A 237 -4.46 25.03 2.69
C CYS A 237 -5.43 23.85 2.91
N GLY A 238 -6.62 24.13 3.44
CA GLY A 238 -7.74 23.19 3.48
C GLY A 238 -7.87 22.40 4.78
N PHE A 239 -8.94 21.60 4.86
CA PHE A 239 -9.27 20.79 6.05
C PHE A 239 -8.20 19.76 6.41
N SER A 240 -7.42 19.31 5.44
CA SER A 240 -6.27 18.43 5.66
C SER A 240 -5.17 19.06 6.53
N ASN A 241 -5.24 20.36 6.80
CA ASN A 241 -4.28 21.10 7.60
C ASN A 241 -4.93 21.75 8.84
N PHE A 242 -6.13 21.31 9.23
CA PHE A 242 -6.87 21.89 10.35
C PHE A 242 -6.19 21.58 11.70
N PRO A 243 -5.76 22.57 12.50
CA PRO A 243 -5.00 22.34 13.73
C PRO A 243 -5.89 21.94 14.91
N THR A 244 -6.49 20.75 14.86
CA THR A 244 -7.49 20.26 15.85
C THR A 244 -7.03 20.35 17.30
N PHE A 245 -5.75 20.12 17.55
CA PHE A 245 -5.15 20.12 18.89
C PHE A 245 -4.30 21.37 19.16
N GLY A 246 -4.48 22.43 18.36
CA GLY A 246 -3.72 23.67 18.42
C GLY A 246 -2.49 23.71 17.52
N LEU A 247 -1.94 24.92 17.32
CA LEU A 247 -0.86 25.17 16.35
C LEU A 247 0.46 24.46 16.70
N LYS A 248 0.74 24.28 18.00
CA LYS A 248 1.96 23.56 18.44
C LYS A 248 1.89 22.07 18.11
N ALA A 249 0.75 21.44 18.34
CA ALA A 249 0.52 20.04 17.96
C ALA A 249 0.52 19.87 16.43
N TYR A 250 -0.05 20.83 15.71
CA TYR A 250 -0.02 20.86 14.25
C TYR A 250 1.40 20.86 13.68
N GLN A 251 2.31 21.68 14.24
CA GLN A 251 3.74 21.68 13.85
C GLN A 251 4.40 20.32 14.06
N GLN A 252 3.98 19.58 15.09
CA GLN A 252 4.43 18.22 15.38
C GLN A 252 3.61 17.14 14.65
N ARG A 253 2.87 17.51 13.58
CA ARG A 253 2.06 16.58 12.78
C ARG A 253 0.94 15.85 13.55
N PHE A 254 0.48 16.41 14.68
CA PHE A 254 -0.70 15.95 15.41
C PHE A 254 -1.89 16.84 15.10
N TYR A 255 -2.71 16.40 14.16
CA TYR A 255 -3.95 17.05 13.80
C TYR A 255 -4.89 16.04 13.11
N PHE A 256 -6.18 16.32 13.09
CA PHE A 256 -7.13 15.51 12.33
C PHE A 256 -7.19 16.03 10.89
N ASP A 257 -6.85 15.18 9.93
CA ASP A 257 -6.80 15.54 8.51
C ASP A 257 -8.17 15.44 7.80
N PHE A 258 -9.21 15.04 8.53
CA PHE A 258 -10.56 14.83 8.02
C PHE A 258 -10.61 13.85 6.82
N SER A 259 -9.66 12.94 6.66
CA SER A 259 -9.73 11.93 5.60
C SER A 259 -10.68 10.79 6.00
N LEU A 260 -11.78 10.66 5.27
CA LEU A 260 -12.74 9.58 5.47
C LEU A 260 -12.19 8.22 5.03
N THR A 261 -11.18 8.23 4.16
CA THR A 261 -10.40 7.07 3.75
C THR A 261 -9.69 6.49 4.95
N TYR A 262 -8.93 7.29 5.72
CA TYR A 262 -8.25 6.78 6.91
C TYR A 262 -9.22 6.37 8.02
N ILE A 263 -10.36 7.05 8.16
CA ILE A 263 -11.42 6.59 9.08
C ILE A 263 -11.95 5.23 8.63
N GLY A 264 -12.26 5.06 7.34
CA GLY A 264 -12.69 3.79 6.78
C GLY A 264 -11.66 2.69 6.96
N VAL A 265 -10.38 2.95 6.66
CA VAL A 265 -9.28 2.01 6.91
C VAL A 265 -9.21 1.65 8.39
N GLY A 266 -9.33 2.63 9.29
CA GLY A 266 -9.36 2.44 10.74
C GLY A 266 -10.55 1.62 11.27
N MET A 267 -11.67 1.58 10.53
CA MET A 267 -12.82 0.71 10.81
C MET A 267 -12.62 -0.73 10.31
N ILE A 268 -11.74 -0.97 9.32
CA ILE A 268 -11.47 -2.32 8.79
C ILE A 268 -10.26 -2.96 9.49
N CYS A 269 -9.23 -2.17 9.77
CA CYS A 269 -8.04 -2.63 10.49
C CYS A 269 -8.36 -3.06 11.92
N ASP A 270 -7.59 -4.02 12.42
CA ASP A 270 -7.62 -4.38 13.84
C ASP A 270 -7.29 -3.13 14.68
N TYR A 271 -8.04 -2.90 15.75
CA TYR A 271 -7.83 -1.78 16.66
C TYR A 271 -6.40 -1.77 17.21
N MET A 272 -5.75 -2.93 17.36
CA MET A 272 -4.35 -3.02 17.77
C MET A 272 -3.37 -2.47 16.74
N VAL A 273 -3.69 -2.53 15.45
CA VAL A 273 -2.89 -1.86 14.41
C VAL A 273 -2.96 -0.35 14.60
N ASN A 274 -4.16 0.19 14.82
CA ASN A 274 -4.37 1.64 14.97
C ASN A 274 -3.76 2.19 16.26
N ILE A 275 -3.85 1.44 17.37
CA ILE A 275 -3.18 1.79 18.63
C ILE A 275 -1.66 1.71 18.46
N SER A 276 -1.12 0.70 17.77
CA SER A 276 0.31 0.60 17.51
C SER A 276 0.83 1.79 16.68
N LEU A 277 0.06 2.20 15.66
CA LEU A 277 0.33 3.43 14.93
C LEU A 277 0.33 4.64 15.89
N LEU A 278 -0.67 4.77 16.77
CA LEU A 278 -0.76 5.92 17.68
C LEU A 278 0.42 5.98 18.66
N ILE A 279 0.81 4.84 19.22
CA ILE A 279 2.00 4.73 20.07
C ILE A 279 3.25 5.13 19.27
N GLY A 280 3.38 4.65 18.04
CA GLY A 280 4.47 5.04 17.14
C GLY A 280 4.51 6.55 16.89
N ALA A 281 3.37 7.19 16.65
CA ALA A 281 3.25 8.63 16.46
C ALA A 281 3.67 9.41 17.72
N ILE A 282 3.18 9.00 18.89
CA ILE A 282 3.51 9.63 20.19
C ILE A 282 5.01 9.53 20.47
N ILE A 283 5.60 8.35 20.31
CA ILE A 283 7.04 8.15 20.56
C ILE A 283 7.87 8.99 19.58
N SER A 284 7.51 9.01 18.30
CA SER A 284 8.29 9.69 17.28
C SER A 284 8.09 11.20 17.29
N TRP A 285 6.94 11.68 16.84
CA TRP A 285 6.65 13.10 16.69
C TRP A 285 6.29 13.79 18.01
N GLY A 286 5.79 13.04 19.00
CA GLY A 286 5.41 13.62 20.29
C GLY A 286 6.61 13.84 21.21
N ILE A 287 7.61 12.95 21.14
CA ILE A 287 8.72 12.91 22.10
C ILE A 287 10.07 12.97 21.39
N MET A 288 10.39 11.99 20.56
CA MET A 288 11.74 11.78 20.05
C MET A 288 12.22 12.88 19.08
N TRP A 289 11.42 13.25 18.07
CA TRP A 289 11.82 14.30 17.12
C TRP A 289 11.98 15.67 17.78
N PRO A 290 11.06 16.14 18.65
CA PRO A 290 11.29 17.35 19.43
C PRO A 290 12.59 17.32 20.25
N LEU A 291 12.91 16.18 20.89
CA LEU A 291 14.13 16.04 21.68
C LEU A 291 15.41 16.10 20.81
N ILE A 292 15.38 15.48 19.62
CA ILE A 292 16.50 15.56 18.67
C ILE A 292 16.60 16.94 18.04
N GLU A 293 15.46 17.60 17.76
CA GLU A 293 15.41 18.98 17.28
C GLU A 293 16.00 19.97 18.30
N ASN A 294 15.83 19.73 19.60
CA ASN A 294 16.50 20.52 20.65
C ASN A 294 18.03 20.37 20.65
N GLN A 295 18.57 19.32 20.03
CA GLN A 295 20.02 19.09 19.88
C GLN A 295 20.57 19.61 18.54
N LYS A 296 19.77 20.38 17.81
CA LYS A 296 20.20 21.07 16.58
C LYS A 296 21.41 21.97 16.86
N GLY A 297 22.44 21.87 16.01
CA GLY A 297 23.74 22.51 16.20
C GLY A 297 24.79 21.62 16.90
N ASN A 298 24.39 20.62 17.68
CA ASN A 298 25.30 19.68 18.32
C ASN A 298 25.34 18.32 17.60
N TRP A 299 24.17 17.75 17.35
CA TRP A 299 24.01 16.43 16.72
C TRP A 299 24.02 16.49 15.19
N TYR A 300 23.56 17.61 14.63
CA TYR A 300 23.59 17.95 13.21
C TYR A 300 23.63 19.47 13.02
N ASP A 301 24.11 19.93 11.87
CA ASP A 301 24.29 21.35 11.60
C ASP A 301 22.95 22.12 11.64
N ALA A 302 22.99 23.30 12.25
CA ALA A 302 21.83 24.18 12.39
C ALA A 302 21.37 24.81 11.07
N ASN A 303 22.28 24.93 10.08
CA ASN A 303 22.01 25.54 8.78
C ASN A 303 21.33 24.58 7.79
N VAL A 304 21.27 23.29 8.14
CA VAL A 304 20.69 22.26 7.28
C VAL A 304 19.17 22.33 7.32
N SER A 305 18.55 22.24 6.13
CA SER A 305 17.10 22.23 5.99
C SER A 305 16.47 21.01 6.68
N ALA A 306 15.25 21.18 7.21
CA ALA A 306 14.52 20.09 7.84
C ALA A 306 14.05 18.99 6.85
N SER A 307 14.32 19.13 5.55
CA SER A 307 14.08 18.13 4.51
C SER A 307 15.36 17.36 4.14
N SER A 308 16.53 17.83 4.56
CA SER A 308 17.82 17.20 4.26
C SER A 308 18.08 16.01 5.18
N LEU A 309 18.67 14.96 4.61
CA LEU A 309 19.09 13.77 5.33
C LEU A 309 20.32 14.02 6.25
N HIS A 310 21.06 15.11 6.04
CA HIS A 310 22.10 15.56 6.98
C HIS A 310 21.52 16.15 8.28
N GLY A 311 20.19 16.34 8.34
CA GLY A 311 19.49 16.84 9.52
C GLY A 311 18.49 15.83 10.07
N ILE A 312 17.38 16.34 10.61
CA ILE A 312 16.35 15.53 11.28
C ILE A 312 15.76 14.42 10.39
N GLN A 313 15.73 14.58 9.06
CA GLN A 313 15.18 13.55 8.16
C GLN A 313 16.02 12.28 8.11
N GLY A 314 17.34 12.38 8.32
CA GLY A 314 18.20 11.21 8.44
C GLY A 314 17.65 10.28 9.52
N TYR A 315 17.46 10.81 10.74
CA TYR A 315 16.89 10.02 11.84
C TYR A 315 15.50 9.47 11.51
N ARG A 316 14.60 10.28 10.95
CA ARG A 316 13.23 9.85 10.59
C ARG A 316 13.22 8.65 9.65
N VAL A 317 14.03 8.71 8.59
CA VAL A 317 14.09 7.67 7.56
C VAL A 317 14.78 6.41 8.09
N PHE A 318 15.97 6.53 8.66
CA PHE A 318 16.77 5.36 9.05
C PHE A 318 16.19 4.61 10.25
N ILE A 319 15.65 5.30 11.25
CA ILE A 319 15.03 4.65 12.41
C ILE A 319 13.75 3.90 11.97
N ALA A 320 12.92 4.51 11.13
CA ALA A 320 11.73 3.86 10.60
C ALA A 320 12.09 2.58 9.83
N ILE A 321 13.05 2.67 8.89
CA ILE A 321 13.53 1.51 8.12
C ILE A 321 14.08 0.42 9.05
N ALA A 322 14.89 0.79 10.03
CA ALA A 322 15.49 -0.15 10.96
C ALA A 322 14.44 -0.91 11.78
N MET A 323 13.39 -0.24 12.27
CA MET A 323 12.28 -0.91 12.96
C MET A 323 11.54 -1.90 12.05
N ILE A 324 11.25 -1.50 10.80
CA ILE A 324 10.53 -2.36 9.85
C ILE A 324 11.38 -3.60 9.49
N LEU A 325 12.68 -3.41 9.29
CA LEU A 325 13.62 -4.51 9.03
C LEU A 325 13.74 -5.45 10.23
N GLY A 326 13.81 -4.92 11.44
CA GLY A 326 13.88 -5.72 12.67
C GLY A 326 12.63 -6.59 12.85
N ASP A 327 11.44 -6.01 12.66
CA ASP A 327 10.17 -6.74 12.70
C ASP A 327 10.09 -7.84 11.63
N GLY A 328 10.44 -7.49 10.40
CA GLY A 328 10.43 -8.42 9.29
C GLY A 328 11.43 -9.57 9.44
N ALA A 329 12.63 -9.28 9.92
CA ALA A 329 13.66 -10.27 10.22
C ALA A 329 13.19 -11.27 11.28
N PHE A 330 12.57 -10.78 12.37
CA PHE A 330 11.97 -11.66 13.38
C PHE A 330 10.96 -12.62 12.77
N HIS A 331 9.99 -12.12 12.00
CA HIS A 331 8.93 -12.96 11.43
C HIS A 331 9.47 -14.01 10.48
N ILE A 332 10.48 -13.69 9.66
CA ILE A 332 11.10 -14.66 8.76
C ILE A 332 11.87 -15.72 9.54
N ILE A 333 12.71 -15.33 10.48
CA ILE A 333 13.50 -16.27 11.30
C ILE A 333 12.56 -17.18 12.10
N TYR A 334 11.55 -16.61 12.75
CA TYR A 334 10.56 -17.36 13.53
C TYR A 334 9.78 -18.36 12.65
N MET A 335 9.34 -17.94 11.45
CA MET A 335 8.64 -18.84 10.52
C MET A 335 9.53 -19.96 10.00
N LEU A 336 10.78 -19.67 9.64
CA LEU A 336 11.74 -20.68 9.21
C LEU A 336 11.99 -21.69 10.33
N GLY A 337 12.24 -21.20 11.55
CA GLY A 337 12.42 -22.04 12.73
C GLY A 337 11.22 -22.96 12.99
N LYS A 338 9.99 -22.42 12.96
CA LYS A 338 8.77 -23.21 13.16
C LYS A 338 8.55 -24.25 12.06
N THR A 339 8.89 -23.91 10.82
CA THR A 339 8.76 -24.82 9.67
C THR A 339 9.78 -25.95 9.78
N ILE A 340 11.05 -25.63 10.03
CA ILE A 340 12.11 -26.63 10.24
C ILE A 340 11.75 -27.54 11.41
N TRP A 341 11.32 -26.99 12.55
CA TRP A 341 10.91 -27.79 13.70
C TRP A 341 9.74 -28.72 13.39
N SER A 342 8.76 -28.24 12.61
CA SER A 342 7.63 -29.08 12.17
C SER A 342 8.07 -30.22 11.25
N LEU A 343 9.06 -30.00 10.38
CA LEU A 343 9.60 -31.02 9.47
C LEU A 343 10.44 -32.06 10.23
N ILE A 344 11.29 -31.61 11.16
CA ILE A 344 12.07 -32.50 12.03
C ILE A 344 11.13 -33.35 12.89
N ARG A 345 10.08 -32.76 13.46
CA ARG A 345 9.08 -33.49 14.24
C ARG A 345 8.28 -34.47 13.38
N ALA A 346 7.97 -34.11 12.14
CA ALA A 346 7.28 -34.99 11.19
C ALA A 346 8.17 -36.16 10.72
N GLN A 347 9.49 -35.97 10.63
CA GLN A 347 10.44 -37.07 10.37
C GLN A 347 10.65 -37.96 11.59
N ASN A 348 10.62 -37.40 12.80
CA ASN A 348 10.81 -38.15 14.05
C ASN A 348 9.54 -38.85 14.56
N GLN A 349 8.37 -38.57 13.98
CA GLN A 349 7.12 -39.24 14.29
C GLN A 349 6.75 -40.21 13.15
N ASN A 350 6.88 -41.52 13.37
CA ASN A 350 6.20 -42.51 12.53
C ASN A 350 4.70 -42.21 12.55
N PRO A 351 4.03 -42.00 11.40
CA PRO A 351 2.65 -41.57 11.39
C PRO A 351 1.74 -42.74 11.78
N SER A 352 1.31 -42.80 13.05
CA SER A 352 0.16 -43.62 13.43
C SER A 352 -1.10 -43.02 12.77
N PRO A 353 -1.87 -43.80 11.97
CA PRO A 353 -3.03 -43.31 11.22
C PRO A 353 -4.10 -42.62 12.09
N SER A 354 -4.18 -42.97 13.38
CA SER A 354 -5.15 -42.41 14.34
C SER A 354 -4.80 -41.00 14.82
N ALA A 355 -3.52 -40.62 14.88
CA ALA A 355 -3.10 -39.30 15.37
C ALA A 355 -3.25 -38.20 14.30
N ALA A 356 -3.06 -38.56 13.01
CA ALA A 356 -3.33 -37.66 11.89
C ALA A 356 -4.83 -37.39 11.71
N ALA A 357 -5.67 -38.39 11.96
CA ALA A 357 -7.13 -38.24 11.97
C ALA A 357 -7.62 -37.37 13.15
N ALA A 358 -7.05 -37.54 14.35
CA ALA A 358 -7.40 -36.74 15.52
C ALA A 358 -6.89 -35.29 15.46
N ALA A 359 -5.71 -35.04 14.88
CA ALA A 359 -5.19 -33.68 14.65
C ALA A 359 -5.98 -32.92 13.58
N ASN A 360 -6.46 -33.60 12.54
CA ASN A 360 -7.39 -33.02 11.57
C ASN A 360 -8.79 -32.81 12.18
N ALA A 361 -9.29 -33.70 13.04
CA ALA A 361 -10.59 -33.53 13.70
C ALA A 361 -10.61 -32.34 14.68
N ASN A 362 -9.53 -32.12 15.44
CA ASN A 362 -9.44 -31.01 16.40
C ASN A 362 -9.16 -29.64 15.76
N SER A 363 -8.62 -29.58 14.54
CA SER A 363 -8.42 -28.32 13.80
C SER A 363 -9.66 -27.86 13.02
N VAL A 364 -10.67 -28.73 12.86
CA VAL A 364 -11.93 -28.48 12.14
C VAL A 364 -13.06 -28.02 13.09
N SER A 365 -12.77 -27.91 14.39
CA SER A 365 -13.75 -27.62 15.48
C SER A 365 -13.99 -26.12 15.77
N SER A 366 -13.62 -25.21 14.87
CA SER A 366 -14.25 -23.88 14.87
C SER A 366 -15.24 -23.84 13.72
N ALA A 367 -16.48 -23.46 13.98
CA ALA A 367 -17.53 -23.35 12.97
C ALA A 367 -17.11 -22.39 11.84
N GLN A 368 -16.37 -22.90 10.85
CA GLN A 368 -15.93 -22.12 9.70
C GLN A 368 -17.17 -21.79 8.87
N SER A 369 -17.44 -20.49 8.75
CA SER A 369 -18.49 -19.93 7.89
C SER A 369 -18.36 -20.47 6.46
N TYR A 370 -19.49 -20.69 5.79
CA TYR A 370 -19.57 -21.11 4.39
C TYR A 370 -18.70 -20.25 3.48
N ASP A 371 -18.66 -18.93 3.73
CA ASP A 371 -17.81 -17.98 3.02
C ASP A 371 -16.35 -18.39 3.08
N GLU A 372 -15.85 -18.70 4.27
CA GLU A 372 -14.45 -19.05 4.48
C GLU A 372 -14.12 -20.38 3.83
N LYS A 373 -15.01 -21.37 3.92
CA LYS A 373 -14.86 -22.68 3.26
C LYS A 373 -14.78 -22.52 1.74
N ARG A 374 -15.76 -21.82 1.14
CA ARG A 374 -15.81 -21.63 -0.32
C ARG A 374 -14.63 -20.81 -0.84
N ARG A 375 -14.27 -19.71 -0.17
CA ARG A 375 -13.08 -18.91 -0.54
C ARG A 375 -11.79 -19.71 -0.43
N SER A 376 -11.63 -20.48 0.65
CA SER A 376 -10.49 -21.36 0.87
C SER A 376 -10.36 -22.43 -0.20
N GLU A 377 -11.47 -23.01 -0.66
CA GLU A 377 -11.51 -24.00 -1.73
C GLU A 377 -10.98 -23.42 -3.05
N PHE A 378 -11.58 -22.33 -3.54
CA PHE A 378 -11.18 -21.70 -4.81
C PHE A 378 -9.74 -21.16 -4.78
N PHE A 379 -9.34 -20.55 -3.66
CA PHE A 379 -7.97 -20.06 -3.50
C PHE A 379 -6.93 -21.20 -3.45
N SER A 380 -7.35 -22.40 -3.07
CA SER A 380 -6.49 -23.59 -3.01
C SER A 380 -6.58 -24.47 -4.25
N LYS A 381 -7.59 -24.30 -5.12
CA LYS A 381 -7.79 -25.08 -6.35
C LYS A 381 -6.75 -24.74 -7.43
N ASP A 382 -6.60 -23.46 -7.74
CA ASP A 382 -5.71 -22.99 -8.81
C ASP A 382 -4.35 -22.54 -8.28
N GLN A 383 -3.62 -23.46 -7.63
CA GLN A 383 -2.32 -23.12 -7.08
C GLN A 383 -1.27 -22.94 -8.18
N ILE A 384 -0.52 -21.85 -8.07
CA ILE A 384 0.75 -21.68 -8.77
C ILE A 384 1.81 -22.47 -7.97
N PRO A 385 2.50 -23.45 -8.57
CA PRO A 385 3.51 -24.24 -7.89
C PRO A 385 4.69 -23.40 -7.39
N THR A 386 5.21 -23.71 -6.21
CA THR A 386 6.34 -22.97 -5.61
C THR A 386 7.61 -23.07 -6.47
N TYR A 387 7.87 -24.21 -7.10
CA TYR A 387 9.05 -24.36 -7.98
C TYR A 387 8.99 -23.39 -9.17
N LEU A 388 7.80 -23.13 -9.72
CA LEU A 388 7.62 -22.18 -10.82
C LEU A 388 7.86 -20.74 -10.33
N ALA A 389 7.44 -20.43 -9.10
CA ALA A 389 7.73 -19.14 -8.49
C ALA A 389 9.24 -18.92 -8.32
N VAL A 390 9.94 -19.91 -7.75
CA VAL A 390 11.40 -19.86 -7.53
C VAL A 390 12.17 -19.81 -8.85
N LEU A 391 11.82 -20.67 -9.81
CA LEU A 391 12.47 -20.69 -11.13
C LEU A 391 12.25 -19.38 -11.88
N GLY A 392 11.02 -18.83 -11.86
CA GLY A 392 10.72 -17.55 -12.48
C GLY A 392 11.47 -16.39 -11.84
N TYR A 393 11.60 -16.40 -10.51
CA TYR A 393 12.42 -15.42 -9.78
C TYR A 393 13.89 -15.50 -10.20
N ILE A 394 14.50 -16.69 -10.16
CA ILE A 394 15.91 -16.90 -10.51
C ILE A 394 16.17 -16.52 -11.97
N SER A 395 15.27 -16.90 -12.89
CA SER A 395 15.42 -16.63 -14.32
C SER A 395 15.35 -15.13 -14.62
N LEU A 396 14.37 -14.42 -14.07
CA LEU A 396 14.24 -12.98 -14.26
C LEU A 396 15.36 -12.21 -13.55
N ALA A 397 15.79 -12.65 -12.36
CA ALA A 397 16.95 -12.07 -11.68
C ALA A 397 18.22 -12.24 -12.52
N ALA A 398 18.45 -13.42 -13.11
CA ALA A 398 19.59 -13.65 -14.00
C ALA A 398 19.56 -12.75 -15.25
N ILE A 399 18.39 -12.62 -15.89
CA ILE A 399 18.21 -11.70 -17.02
C ILE A 399 18.55 -10.27 -16.60
N SER A 400 18.05 -9.83 -15.45
CA SER A 400 18.29 -8.48 -14.94
C SER A 400 19.76 -8.24 -14.56
N ILE A 401 20.43 -9.22 -13.93
CA ILE A 401 21.87 -9.18 -13.61
C ILE A 401 22.71 -9.00 -14.88
N ILE A 402 22.30 -9.59 -16.00
CA ILE A 402 22.99 -9.47 -17.29
C ILE A 402 22.62 -8.15 -17.98
N ALA A 403 21.33 -7.77 -18.00
CA ALA A 403 20.83 -6.64 -18.77
C ALA A 403 21.17 -5.27 -18.15
N LEU A 404 21.07 -5.15 -16.82
CA LEU A 404 21.25 -3.88 -16.11
C LEU A 404 22.64 -3.24 -16.30
N PRO A 405 23.76 -3.99 -16.28
CA PRO A 405 25.09 -3.41 -16.55
C PRO A 405 25.23 -2.78 -17.94
N PHE A 406 24.49 -3.25 -18.95
CA PHE A 406 24.47 -2.63 -20.28
C PHE A 406 23.70 -1.31 -20.29
N ILE A 407 22.66 -1.18 -19.44
CA ILE A 407 21.90 0.06 -19.29
C ILE A 407 22.66 1.05 -18.40
N PHE A 408 23.22 0.56 -17.29
CA PHE A 408 23.92 1.33 -16.26
C PHE A 408 25.29 0.70 -16.01
N HIS A 409 26.30 1.13 -16.76
CA HIS A 409 27.68 0.62 -16.65
C HIS A 409 28.27 0.76 -15.24
N GLN A 410 27.76 1.71 -14.44
CA GLN A 410 28.12 1.94 -13.04
C GLN A 410 27.67 0.78 -12.13
N LEU A 411 26.56 0.10 -12.47
CA LEU A 411 26.07 -1.07 -11.75
C LEU A 411 26.68 -2.35 -12.31
N LYS A 412 27.72 -2.85 -11.64
CA LYS A 412 28.28 -4.17 -11.94
C LYS A 412 27.34 -5.31 -11.50
N TRP A 413 27.47 -6.47 -12.15
CA TRP A 413 26.62 -7.65 -11.93
C TRP A 413 26.51 -8.08 -10.46
N TYR A 414 27.59 -7.97 -9.68
CA TYR A 414 27.60 -8.40 -8.28
C TYR A 414 26.78 -7.47 -7.37
N HIS A 415 26.66 -6.17 -7.68
CA HIS A 415 25.78 -5.26 -6.94
C HIS A 415 24.31 -5.69 -7.09
N ILE A 416 23.94 -6.01 -8.33
CA ILE A 416 22.59 -6.43 -8.68
C ILE A 416 22.28 -7.80 -8.06
N LEU A 417 23.24 -8.73 -8.05
CA LEU A 417 23.12 -10.01 -7.37
C LEU A 417 22.80 -9.83 -5.88
N VAL A 418 23.55 -8.97 -5.17
CA VAL A 418 23.29 -8.67 -3.75
C VAL A 418 21.91 -8.04 -3.56
N ALA A 419 21.51 -7.11 -4.43
CA ALA A 419 20.18 -6.52 -4.38
C ALA A 419 19.08 -7.60 -4.50
N TYR A 420 19.22 -8.54 -5.42
CA TYR A 420 18.27 -9.65 -5.58
C TYR A 420 18.31 -10.64 -4.42
N ILE A 421 19.44 -10.89 -3.77
CA ILE A 421 19.47 -11.74 -2.56
C ILE A 421 18.62 -11.13 -1.43
N ILE A 422 18.68 -9.81 -1.27
CA ILE A 422 17.99 -9.09 -0.18
C ILE A 422 16.54 -8.75 -0.54
N ALA A 423 16.21 -8.57 -1.82
CA ALA A 423 14.90 -8.07 -2.23
C ALA A 423 13.68 -8.90 -1.78
N PRO A 424 13.69 -10.25 -1.77
CA PRO A 424 12.55 -11.03 -1.29
C PRO A 424 12.20 -10.80 0.18
N LEU A 425 13.23 -10.60 1.02
CA LEU A 425 13.08 -10.23 2.42
C LEU A 425 12.35 -8.88 2.52
N LEU A 426 12.81 -7.87 1.80
CA LEU A 426 12.20 -6.53 1.82
C LEU A 426 10.78 -6.53 1.22
N ALA A 427 10.56 -7.30 0.18
CA ALA A 427 9.25 -7.50 -0.43
C ALA A 427 8.25 -8.10 0.56
N PHE A 428 8.66 -9.11 1.34
CA PHE A 428 7.83 -9.65 2.41
C PHE A 428 7.51 -8.59 3.48
N CYS A 429 8.51 -7.88 4.00
CA CYS A 429 8.30 -6.86 5.03
C CYS A 429 7.31 -5.78 4.56
N ASN A 430 7.50 -5.28 3.34
CA ASN A 430 6.61 -4.27 2.76
C ASN A 430 5.19 -4.79 2.54
N ALA A 431 5.06 -5.98 1.94
CA ALA A 431 3.75 -6.56 1.67
C ALA A 431 3.00 -6.89 2.97
N TYR A 432 3.70 -7.29 4.03
CA TYR A 432 3.12 -7.54 5.35
C TYR A 432 2.62 -6.25 6.00
N GLY A 433 3.44 -5.18 5.97
CA GLY A 433 3.05 -3.86 6.49
C GLY A 433 1.85 -3.28 5.77
N CYS A 434 1.88 -3.33 4.44
CA CYS A 434 0.75 -2.93 3.60
C CYS A 434 -0.51 -3.75 3.93
N GLY A 435 -0.38 -5.05 4.22
CA GLY A 435 -1.50 -5.89 4.64
C GLY A 435 -2.13 -5.52 5.98
N LEU A 436 -1.36 -4.92 6.89
CA LEU A 436 -1.84 -4.46 8.19
C LEU A 436 -2.42 -3.03 8.12
N THR A 437 -1.75 -2.11 7.42
CA THR A 437 -2.00 -0.66 7.53
C THR A 437 -2.50 0.00 6.25
N ASP A 438 -2.55 -0.74 5.13
CA ASP A 438 -2.78 -0.23 3.77
C ASP A 438 -1.64 0.61 3.18
N TRP A 439 -0.52 0.77 3.91
CA TRP A 439 0.61 1.60 3.47
C TRP A 439 1.75 0.77 2.89
N SER A 440 2.18 1.14 1.67
CA SER A 440 3.45 0.66 1.12
C SER A 440 4.60 1.64 1.39
N LEU A 441 5.73 1.09 1.83
CA LEU A 441 6.97 1.79 2.12
C LEU A 441 8.04 1.55 1.04
N ALA A 442 7.64 1.12 -0.18
CA ALA A 442 8.55 0.78 -1.27
C ALA A 442 9.58 1.89 -1.58
N SER A 443 9.16 3.15 -1.51
CA SER A 443 10.05 4.31 -1.70
C SER A 443 11.13 4.40 -0.62
N ASN A 444 10.85 4.03 0.63
CA ASN A 444 11.82 4.05 1.72
C ASN A 444 12.87 2.93 1.57
N TYR A 445 12.46 1.74 1.13
CA TYR A 445 13.41 0.69 0.77
C TYR A 445 14.25 1.07 -0.46
N GLY A 446 13.66 1.79 -1.41
CA GLY A 446 14.40 2.40 -2.52
C GLY A 446 15.50 3.34 -2.04
N LYS A 447 15.18 4.25 -1.11
CA LYS A 447 16.17 5.18 -0.50
C LYS A 447 17.29 4.44 0.25
N LEU A 448 16.98 3.34 0.94
CA LEU A 448 18.00 2.48 1.55
C LEU A 448 18.95 1.92 0.50
N ALA A 449 18.41 1.43 -0.63
CA ALA A 449 19.23 0.95 -1.74
C ALA A 449 20.10 2.07 -2.32
N ILE A 450 19.59 3.31 -2.45
CA ILE A 450 20.41 4.46 -2.85
C ILE A 450 21.64 4.57 -1.94
N MET A 451 21.44 4.59 -0.63
CA MET A 451 22.53 4.80 0.33
C MET A 451 23.59 3.69 0.26
N ILE A 452 23.17 2.43 0.21
CA ILE A 452 24.08 1.27 0.16
C ILE A 452 24.88 1.27 -1.14
N PHE A 453 24.21 1.38 -2.29
CA PHE A 453 24.87 1.23 -3.59
C PHE A 453 25.60 2.49 -4.06
N SER A 454 25.14 3.68 -3.66
CA SER A 454 25.90 4.91 -3.91
C SER A 454 27.22 4.92 -3.14
N SER A 455 27.19 4.52 -1.85
CA SER A 455 28.39 4.45 -1.02
C SER A 455 29.38 3.41 -1.55
N TRP A 456 28.87 2.24 -1.96
CA TRP A 456 29.72 1.14 -2.43
C TRP A 456 30.45 1.49 -3.75
N VAL A 457 29.79 2.19 -4.67
CA VAL A 457 30.41 2.58 -5.94
C VAL A 457 31.29 3.83 -5.81
N GLY A 458 30.89 4.80 -4.98
CA GLY A 458 31.63 6.04 -4.78
C GLY A 458 31.46 7.07 -5.91
N LEU A 459 31.85 8.33 -5.65
CA LEU A 459 31.56 9.45 -6.55
C LEU A 459 32.25 9.28 -7.92
N GLU A 460 33.52 8.89 -7.87
CA GLU A 460 34.42 8.82 -9.04
C GLU A 460 33.95 7.78 -10.06
N HIS A 461 33.30 6.72 -9.60
CA HIS A 461 32.83 5.61 -10.45
C HIS A 461 31.34 5.72 -10.82
N GLY A 462 30.70 6.86 -10.54
CA GLY A 462 29.29 7.09 -10.90
C GLY A 462 28.28 6.59 -9.87
N GLY A 463 28.62 6.65 -8.58
CA GLY A 463 27.81 6.15 -7.47
C GLY A 463 26.40 6.74 -7.41
N ILE A 464 26.20 7.97 -7.87
CA ILE A 464 24.86 8.60 -7.90
C ILE A 464 23.92 7.82 -8.83
N VAL A 465 24.37 7.54 -10.07
CA VAL A 465 23.58 6.79 -11.04
C VAL A 465 23.41 5.34 -10.57
N ALA A 466 24.45 4.73 -10.00
CA ALA A 466 24.37 3.37 -9.50
C ALA A 466 23.33 3.22 -8.37
N GLY A 467 23.35 4.12 -7.39
CA GLY A 467 22.38 4.11 -6.29
C GLY A 467 20.96 4.41 -6.73
N LEU A 468 20.76 5.39 -7.60
CA LEU A 468 19.44 5.69 -8.16
C LEU A 468 18.90 4.53 -9.01
N ALA A 469 19.76 3.79 -9.72
CA ALA A 469 19.33 2.63 -10.50
C ALA A 469 19.00 1.44 -9.58
N ALA A 470 19.81 1.20 -8.55
CA ALA A 470 19.52 0.19 -7.52
C ALA A 470 18.24 0.50 -6.74
N CYS A 471 17.95 1.78 -6.50
CA CYS A 471 16.67 2.24 -5.98
C CYS A 471 15.50 1.77 -6.86
N GLY A 472 15.61 1.94 -8.17
CA GLY A 472 14.58 1.50 -9.10
C GLY A 472 14.38 -0.01 -9.10
N VAL A 473 15.47 -0.79 -9.03
CA VAL A 473 15.40 -2.25 -8.84
C VAL A 473 14.61 -2.59 -7.57
N MET A 474 15.01 -2.00 -6.44
CA MET A 474 14.41 -2.32 -5.14
C MET A 474 12.95 -1.86 -5.05
N MET A 475 12.67 -0.63 -5.44
CA MET A 475 11.33 -0.04 -5.39
C MET A 475 10.35 -0.81 -6.29
N SER A 476 10.78 -1.24 -7.48
CA SER A 476 9.94 -2.03 -8.39
C SER A 476 9.58 -3.40 -7.81
N ILE A 477 10.56 -4.13 -7.27
CA ILE A 477 10.34 -5.47 -6.68
C ILE A 477 9.41 -5.36 -5.47
N VAL A 478 9.70 -4.42 -4.58
CA VAL A 478 9.02 -4.28 -3.30
C VAL A 478 7.58 -3.75 -3.48
N SER A 479 7.36 -2.82 -4.41
CA SER A 479 6.02 -2.29 -4.74
C SER A 479 5.15 -3.37 -5.40
N THR A 480 5.62 -3.99 -6.48
CA THR A 480 4.84 -4.98 -7.24
C THR A 480 4.48 -6.21 -6.41
N ALA A 481 5.35 -6.61 -5.47
CA ALA A 481 5.05 -7.65 -4.50
C ALA A 481 3.89 -7.30 -3.55
N ALA A 482 3.85 -6.06 -3.05
CA ALA A 482 2.76 -5.60 -2.18
C ALA A 482 1.44 -5.48 -2.96
N ASP A 483 1.49 -4.89 -4.16
CA ASP A 483 0.33 -4.74 -5.05
C ASP A 483 -0.29 -6.10 -5.40
N LEU A 484 0.55 -7.09 -5.77
CA LEU A 484 0.08 -8.44 -6.06
C LEU A 484 -0.58 -9.11 -4.84
N MET A 485 -0.07 -8.89 -3.62
CA MET A 485 -0.66 -9.47 -2.43
C MET A 485 -2.00 -8.82 -2.08
N GLN A 486 -2.12 -7.50 -2.28
CA GLN A 486 -3.39 -6.79 -2.18
C GLN A 486 -4.42 -7.30 -3.20
N ASP A 487 -4.01 -7.52 -4.45
CA ASP A 487 -4.89 -8.10 -5.46
C ASP A 487 -5.25 -9.56 -5.17
N PHE A 488 -4.34 -10.34 -4.57
CA PHE A 488 -4.70 -11.67 -4.07
C PHE A 488 -5.75 -11.61 -2.95
N LYS A 489 -5.74 -10.58 -2.09
CA LYS A 489 -6.82 -10.37 -1.13
C LYS A 489 -8.14 -10.07 -1.84
N THR A 490 -8.13 -9.16 -2.82
CA THR A 490 -9.34 -8.85 -3.60
C THR A 490 -9.86 -10.08 -4.32
N GLY A 491 -8.98 -10.85 -4.95
CA GLY A 491 -9.31 -12.12 -5.61
C GLY A 491 -9.87 -13.16 -4.66
N TYR A 492 -9.29 -13.30 -3.46
CA TYR A 492 -9.78 -14.21 -2.42
C TYR A 492 -11.23 -13.90 -2.02
N LEU A 493 -11.57 -12.61 -1.85
CA LEU A 493 -12.89 -12.16 -1.45
C LEU A 493 -13.93 -12.12 -2.60
N THR A 494 -13.48 -12.19 -3.85
CA THR A 494 -14.35 -12.21 -5.05
C THR A 494 -14.41 -13.59 -5.73
N LEU A 495 -13.77 -14.60 -5.14
CA LEU A 495 -13.54 -15.94 -5.73
C LEU A 495 -12.82 -15.89 -7.09
N ALA A 496 -12.00 -14.87 -7.34
CA ALA A 496 -11.12 -14.85 -8.51
C ALA A 496 -9.95 -15.81 -8.28
N SER A 497 -9.55 -16.52 -9.33
CA SER A 497 -8.51 -17.54 -9.26
C SER A 497 -7.13 -16.89 -9.03
N PRO A 498 -6.28 -17.44 -8.15
CA PRO A 498 -4.90 -16.95 -7.99
C PRO A 498 -4.09 -16.95 -9.29
N ARG A 499 -4.36 -17.89 -10.22
CA ARG A 499 -3.73 -17.89 -11.55
C ARG A 499 -4.19 -16.71 -12.39
N SER A 500 -5.49 -16.39 -12.37
CA SER A 500 -6.03 -15.22 -13.07
C SER A 500 -5.43 -13.93 -12.53
N MET A 501 -5.36 -13.78 -11.19
CA MET A 501 -4.78 -12.59 -10.56
C MET A 501 -3.32 -12.40 -10.93
N PHE A 502 -2.53 -13.47 -10.86
CA PHE A 502 -1.12 -13.43 -11.26
C PHE A 502 -0.93 -13.04 -12.73
N LEU A 503 -1.66 -13.66 -13.66
CA LEU A 503 -1.56 -13.32 -15.08
C LEU A 503 -2.08 -11.92 -15.39
N SER A 504 -3.11 -11.46 -14.70
CA SER A 504 -3.63 -10.10 -14.83
C SER A 504 -2.59 -9.07 -14.36
N GLN A 505 -1.88 -9.37 -13.27
CA GLN A 505 -0.71 -8.59 -12.84
C GLN A 505 0.39 -8.58 -13.89
N VAL A 506 0.76 -9.73 -14.46
CA VAL A 506 1.75 -9.82 -15.55
C VAL A 506 1.34 -8.94 -16.75
N PHE A 507 0.09 -9.01 -17.21
CA PHE A 507 -0.40 -8.15 -18.31
C PHE A 507 -0.39 -6.68 -17.93
N GLY A 508 -0.88 -6.33 -16.74
CA GLY A 508 -0.90 -4.97 -16.24
C GLY A 508 0.49 -4.36 -16.09
N THR A 509 1.43 -5.11 -15.51
CA THR A 509 2.84 -4.72 -15.43
C THR A 509 3.43 -4.50 -16.82
N ALA A 510 3.21 -5.40 -17.78
CA ALA A 510 3.69 -5.25 -19.15
C ALA A 510 3.14 -3.99 -19.82
N MET A 511 1.84 -3.72 -19.67
CA MET A 511 1.22 -2.47 -20.14
C MET A 511 1.86 -1.25 -19.46
N GLY A 512 2.05 -1.30 -18.14
CA GLY A 512 2.70 -0.23 -17.37
C GLY A 512 4.14 0.06 -17.80
N CYS A 513 4.95 -0.97 -18.08
CA CYS A 513 6.33 -0.82 -18.54
C CYS A 513 6.44 -0.04 -19.87
N VAL A 514 5.39 -0.08 -20.71
CA VAL A 514 5.34 0.66 -21.98
C VAL A 514 4.63 2.01 -21.81
N ILE A 515 3.43 2.02 -21.23
CA ILE A 515 2.57 3.21 -21.15
C ILE A 515 3.21 4.26 -20.23
N SER A 516 3.79 3.88 -19.09
CA SER A 516 4.33 4.85 -18.12
C SER A 516 5.47 5.71 -18.72
N PRO A 517 6.53 5.13 -19.33
CA PRO A 517 7.56 5.92 -20.00
C PRO A 517 7.03 6.79 -21.14
N LEU A 518 6.06 6.30 -21.91
CA LEU A 518 5.46 7.06 -23.02
C LEU A 518 4.69 8.29 -22.52
N VAL A 519 3.84 8.10 -21.52
CA VAL A 519 3.09 9.20 -20.89
C VAL A 519 4.05 10.21 -20.28
N PHE A 520 5.05 9.76 -19.52
CA PHE A 520 6.07 10.66 -18.99
C PHE A 520 6.80 11.43 -20.10
N TRP A 521 7.13 10.77 -21.22
CA TRP A 521 7.82 11.42 -22.33
C TRP A 521 7.02 12.56 -22.96
N ILE A 522 5.68 12.44 -23.01
CA ILE A 522 4.78 13.51 -23.45
C ILE A 522 4.96 14.74 -22.55
N PHE A 523 4.89 14.56 -21.22
CA PHE A 523 5.12 15.66 -20.28
C PHE A 523 6.56 16.21 -20.38
N TYR A 524 7.56 15.33 -20.51
CA TYR A 524 8.97 15.72 -20.53
C TYR A 524 9.36 16.54 -21.76
N LYS A 525 8.65 16.33 -22.89
CA LYS A 525 8.78 17.12 -24.11
C LYS A 525 7.96 18.41 -24.08
N ALA A 526 6.78 18.38 -23.47
CA ALA A 526 5.88 19.53 -23.43
C ALA A 526 6.26 20.57 -22.37
N TYR A 527 6.89 20.15 -21.26
CA TYR A 527 7.15 21.01 -20.10
C TYR A 527 8.61 20.90 -19.62
N PRO A 528 9.16 21.97 -19.02
CA PRO A 528 10.46 21.94 -18.35
C PRO A 528 10.36 21.22 -16.99
N ILE A 529 10.19 19.89 -17.04
CA ILE A 529 10.08 19.06 -15.83
C ILE A 529 11.35 19.15 -14.99
N GLY A 530 11.17 19.35 -13.69
CA GLY A 530 12.25 19.37 -12.69
C GLY A 530 12.72 20.77 -12.33
N ASP A 531 12.26 21.81 -13.03
CA ASP A 531 12.60 23.18 -12.70
C ASP A 531 11.66 23.71 -11.59
N PRO A 532 12.19 24.25 -10.47
CA PRO A 532 11.38 24.65 -9.32
C PRO A 532 10.29 25.69 -9.63
N GLY A 533 10.51 26.54 -10.64
CA GLY A 533 9.55 27.56 -11.09
C GLY A 533 8.59 27.09 -12.19
N SER A 534 8.65 25.82 -12.61
CA SER A 534 7.77 25.28 -13.65
C SER A 534 6.45 24.77 -13.09
N SER A 535 5.49 24.49 -13.98
CA SER A 535 4.23 23.81 -13.61
C SER A 535 4.44 22.38 -13.07
N TYR A 536 5.63 21.79 -13.29
CA TYR A 536 5.97 20.42 -12.90
C TYR A 536 7.35 20.38 -12.23
N PRO A 537 7.45 20.87 -10.98
CA PRO A 537 8.73 20.98 -10.28
C PRO A 537 9.37 19.63 -9.95
N ALA A 538 8.58 18.55 -9.90
CA ALA A 538 9.03 17.18 -9.62
C ALA A 538 10.00 17.11 -8.40
N PRO A 539 9.54 17.52 -7.20
CA PRO A 539 10.40 17.75 -6.03
C PRO A 539 11.18 16.50 -5.59
N TYR A 540 10.64 15.31 -5.86
CA TYR A 540 11.29 14.05 -5.53
C TYR A 540 12.49 13.73 -6.42
N GLY A 541 12.61 14.30 -7.62
CA GLY A 541 13.78 14.12 -8.48
C GLY A 541 15.04 14.69 -7.81
N PHE A 542 14.95 15.95 -7.36
CA PHE A 542 16.03 16.61 -6.64
C PHE A 542 16.30 15.92 -5.30
N LEU A 543 15.25 15.58 -4.54
CA LEU A 543 15.40 14.88 -3.27
C LEU A 543 16.19 13.57 -3.44
N TYR A 544 15.78 12.69 -4.35
CA TYR A 544 16.44 11.38 -4.53
C TYR A 544 17.89 11.53 -4.98
N ARG A 545 18.18 12.52 -5.84
CA ARG A 545 19.57 12.84 -6.20
C ARG A 545 20.39 13.29 -4.99
N GLY A 546 19.82 14.15 -4.13
CA GLY A 546 20.45 14.56 -2.88
C GLY A 546 20.73 13.38 -1.94
N ILE A 547 19.83 12.40 -1.88
CA ILE A 547 20.06 11.15 -1.12
C ILE A 547 21.21 10.35 -1.72
N ALA A 548 21.34 10.32 -3.04
CA ALA A 548 22.42 9.62 -3.72
C ALA A 548 23.78 10.30 -3.50
N LEU A 549 23.82 11.65 -3.52
CA LEU A 549 25.00 12.42 -3.13
C LEU A 549 25.45 12.08 -1.70
N LEU A 550 24.52 12.13 -0.74
CA LEU A 550 24.80 11.70 0.63
C LEU A 550 25.27 10.25 0.70
N GLY A 551 24.64 9.37 -0.06
CA GLY A 551 25.01 7.96 -0.10
C GLY A 551 26.45 7.77 -0.53
N VAL A 552 26.93 8.53 -1.50
CA VAL A 552 28.33 8.51 -1.94
C VAL A 552 29.31 8.90 -0.81
N GLU A 553 28.96 9.87 0.03
CA GLU A 553 29.78 10.27 1.19
C GLU A 553 29.81 9.20 2.31
N GLY A 554 28.91 8.21 2.24
CA GLY A 554 28.85 7.07 3.13
C GLY A 554 28.20 7.34 4.49
N THR A 555 28.31 6.38 5.41
CA THR A 555 27.67 6.47 6.73
C THR A 555 28.25 7.56 7.62
N SER A 556 29.44 8.06 7.31
CA SER A 556 30.07 9.22 7.96
C SER A 556 29.31 10.51 7.77
N ALA A 557 28.52 10.63 6.70
CA ALA A 557 27.73 11.82 6.42
C ALA A 557 26.38 11.86 7.16
N LEU A 558 26.01 10.75 7.82
CA LEU A 558 24.81 10.72 8.65
C LEU A 558 24.99 11.58 9.91
N PRO A 559 23.90 12.20 10.40
CA PRO A 559 23.90 12.90 11.68
C PRO A 559 24.47 12.06 12.83
N LYS A 560 25.07 12.71 13.84
CA LYS A 560 25.65 12.01 14.99
C LYS A 560 24.61 11.11 15.67
N HIS A 561 25.02 9.92 16.10
CA HIS A 561 24.15 8.91 16.72
C HIS A 561 23.00 8.35 15.85
N CYS A 562 22.83 8.78 14.59
CA CYS A 562 21.75 8.30 13.72
C CYS A 562 21.81 6.78 13.53
N LEU A 563 22.98 6.25 13.15
CA LEU A 563 23.19 4.82 12.97
C LEU A 563 23.02 4.04 14.29
N GLN A 564 23.52 4.58 15.40
CA GLN A 564 23.39 3.96 16.72
C GLN A 564 21.91 3.83 17.12
N LEU A 565 21.12 4.89 16.95
CA LEU A 565 19.68 4.85 17.21
C LEU A 565 18.97 3.88 16.27
N ALA A 566 19.31 3.85 14.99
CA ALA A 566 18.75 2.88 14.04
C ALA A 566 18.99 1.43 14.51
N ILE A 567 20.22 1.10 14.94
CA ILE A 567 20.54 -0.24 15.47
C ILE A 567 19.73 -0.54 16.75
N ILE A 568 19.61 0.41 17.68
CA ILE A 568 18.83 0.24 18.91
C ILE A 568 17.37 -0.08 18.57
N PHE A 569 16.76 0.67 17.65
CA PHE A 569 15.37 0.47 17.25
C PHE A 569 15.15 -0.81 16.44
N PHE A 570 16.14 -1.24 15.65
CA PHE A 570 16.13 -2.55 15.00
C PHE A 570 16.07 -3.68 16.04
N VAL A 571 16.95 -3.64 17.05
CA VAL A 571 16.97 -4.64 18.13
C VAL A 571 15.71 -4.57 18.97
N ALA A 572 15.23 -3.36 19.29
CA ALA A 572 13.98 -3.17 20.03
C ALA A 572 12.77 -3.79 19.30
N ALA A 573 12.68 -3.64 17.97
CA ALA A 573 11.61 -4.27 17.18
C ALA A 573 11.64 -5.81 17.27
N ILE A 574 12.83 -6.42 17.26
CA ILE A 574 12.99 -7.86 17.46
C ILE A 574 12.55 -8.25 18.88
N LEU A 575 13.02 -7.53 19.89
CA LEU A 575 12.70 -7.80 21.30
C LEU A 575 11.21 -7.68 21.60
N ILE A 576 10.52 -6.67 21.09
CA ILE A 576 9.06 -6.50 21.27
C ILE A 576 8.32 -7.72 20.72
N ASN A 577 8.72 -8.23 19.56
CA ASN A 577 8.12 -9.42 18.98
C ASN A 577 8.44 -10.71 19.75
N ILE A 578 9.67 -10.86 20.26
CA ILE A 578 10.05 -11.98 21.14
C ILE A 578 9.18 -11.95 22.40
N ILE A 579 9.04 -10.79 23.05
CA ILE A 579 8.21 -10.63 24.26
C ILE A 579 6.77 -11.00 23.93
N ARG A 580 6.23 -10.53 22.81
CA ARG A 580 4.87 -10.86 22.37
C ARG A 580 4.65 -12.37 22.23
N GLU A 581 5.58 -13.07 21.59
CA GLU A 581 5.50 -14.52 21.39
C GLU A 581 5.64 -15.29 22.72
N LEU A 582 6.59 -14.89 23.57
CA LEU A 582 6.77 -15.49 24.89
C LEU A 582 5.53 -15.32 25.77
N LEU A 583 4.95 -14.12 25.84
CA LEU A 583 3.71 -13.89 26.59
C LEU A 583 2.53 -14.67 26.00
N SER A 584 2.45 -14.78 24.67
CA SER A 584 1.42 -15.62 24.04
C SER A 584 1.54 -17.10 24.40
N HIS A 585 2.76 -17.58 24.71
CA HIS A 585 3.00 -18.98 25.05
C HIS A 585 2.87 -19.27 26.55
N PHE A 586 3.47 -18.42 27.39
CA PHE A 586 3.57 -18.65 28.83
C PHE A 586 2.45 -17.99 29.64
N GLU A 587 1.83 -16.92 29.13
CA GLU A 587 0.91 -16.09 29.90
C GLU A 587 -0.47 -15.96 29.23
N THR A 588 -1.17 -17.08 29.17
CA THR A 588 -2.52 -17.17 28.57
C THR A 588 -3.64 -16.71 29.52
N LYS A 589 -3.34 -16.50 30.81
CA LYS A 589 -4.33 -16.18 31.86
C LYS A 589 -4.93 -14.78 31.71
N TYR A 590 -4.11 -13.75 31.53
CA TYR A 590 -4.59 -12.35 31.42
C TYR A 590 -4.58 -11.81 29.99
N ASN A 591 -4.10 -12.60 29.02
CA ASN A 591 -3.99 -12.22 27.59
C ASN A 591 -3.23 -10.91 27.36
N ILE A 592 -2.19 -10.62 28.16
CA ILE A 592 -1.43 -9.36 28.10
C ILE A 592 -0.73 -9.19 26.74
N TYR A 593 -0.39 -10.30 26.06
CA TYR A 593 0.17 -10.28 24.70
C TYR A 593 -0.68 -9.49 23.68
N ARG A 594 -1.98 -9.31 23.95
CA ARG A 594 -2.88 -8.51 23.09
C ARG A 594 -2.59 -7.02 23.14
N PHE A 595 -1.98 -6.51 24.21
CA PHE A 595 -1.67 -5.09 24.39
C PHE A 595 -0.27 -4.71 23.89
N ILE A 596 0.53 -5.68 23.47
CA ILE A 596 1.85 -5.40 22.91
C ILE A 596 1.69 -4.84 21.50
N PRO A 597 2.22 -3.62 21.24
CA PRO A 597 2.10 -3.01 19.93
C PRO A 597 2.92 -3.76 18.89
N ASN A 598 2.49 -3.66 17.64
CA ASN A 598 3.21 -4.19 16.49
C ASN A 598 4.32 -3.20 16.07
N PRO A 599 5.62 -3.58 16.13
CA PRO A 599 6.72 -2.69 15.78
C PRO A 599 6.67 -2.17 14.34
N MET A 600 6.23 -2.99 13.38
CA MET A 600 6.08 -2.53 12.00
C MET A 600 5.03 -1.41 11.88
N CYS A 601 3.89 -1.56 12.55
CA CYS A 601 2.87 -0.51 12.58
C CYS A 601 3.42 0.76 13.24
N MET A 602 4.14 0.64 14.35
CA MET A 602 4.76 1.77 15.05
C MET A 602 5.76 2.55 14.18
N ALA A 603 6.42 1.90 13.21
CA ALA A 603 7.46 2.50 12.40
C ALA A 603 6.93 3.44 11.30
N ILE A 604 5.68 3.29 10.84
CA ILE A 604 5.14 4.10 9.74
C ILE A 604 5.01 5.59 10.14
N PRO A 605 4.47 5.94 11.33
CA PRO A 605 4.39 7.32 11.80
C PRO A 605 5.74 8.00 12.01
N PHE A 606 6.82 7.25 12.30
CA PHE A 606 8.17 7.82 12.45
C PHE A 606 8.57 8.63 11.23
N TYR A 607 8.12 8.19 10.05
CA TYR A 607 8.36 8.86 8.79
C TYR A 607 7.23 9.85 8.42
N LEU A 608 5.96 9.42 8.52
CA LEU A 608 4.83 10.19 7.95
C LEU A 608 4.26 11.29 8.87
N GLY A 609 4.22 11.07 10.19
CA GLY A 609 3.49 11.94 11.12
C GLY A 609 2.33 11.24 11.85
N GLY A 610 1.70 11.94 12.80
CA GLY A 610 0.58 11.41 13.58
C GLY A 610 -0.81 11.61 12.95
N TYR A 611 -0.92 12.47 11.93
CA TYR A 611 -2.22 12.95 11.42
C TYR A 611 -3.15 11.82 10.93
N PHE A 612 -2.65 10.95 10.04
CA PHE A 612 -3.46 9.85 9.48
C PHE A 612 -3.81 8.79 10.53
N THR A 613 -2.93 8.64 11.53
CA THR A 613 -3.12 7.70 12.63
C THR A 613 -4.27 8.11 13.53
N ILE A 614 -4.42 9.40 13.80
CA ILE A 614 -5.57 9.96 14.54
C ILE A 614 -6.87 9.59 13.82
N SER A 615 -6.92 9.77 12.50
CA SER A 615 -8.08 9.42 11.66
C SER A 615 -8.39 7.92 11.70
N MET A 616 -7.37 7.05 11.66
CA MET A 616 -7.56 5.61 11.82
C MET A 616 -8.07 5.22 13.21
N CYS A 617 -7.58 5.85 14.28
CA CYS A 617 -8.08 5.65 15.64
C CYS A 617 -9.54 6.08 15.80
N ILE A 618 -9.94 7.19 15.16
CA ILE A 618 -11.35 7.62 15.12
C ILE A 618 -12.20 6.54 14.44
N GLY A 619 -11.73 5.93 13.35
CA GLY A 619 -12.40 4.80 12.71
C GLY A 619 -12.63 3.62 13.67
N SER A 620 -11.61 3.22 14.43
CA SER A 620 -11.76 2.19 15.45
C SER A 620 -12.71 2.59 16.59
N LEU A 621 -12.71 3.85 17.00
CA LEU A 621 -13.63 4.36 18.01
C LEU A 621 -15.09 4.31 17.50
N VAL A 622 -15.34 4.69 16.25
CA VAL A 622 -16.66 4.59 15.62
C VAL A 622 -17.13 3.13 15.61
N LEU A 623 -16.25 2.20 15.21
CA LEU A 623 -16.57 0.77 15.22
C LEU A 623 -16.83 0.25 16.64
N LEU A 624 -16.04 0.68 17.63
CA LEU A 624 -16.21 0.28 19.03
C LEU A 624 -17.56 0.74 19.57
N ILE A 625 -17.92 2.01 19.38
CA ILE A 625 -19.21 2.57 19.81
C ILE A 625 -20.37 1.84 19.11
N TRP A 626 -20.23 1.55 17.81
CA TRP A 626 -21.25 0.81 17.06
C TRP A 626 -21.41 -0.62 17.60
N ASN A 627 -20.32 -1.32 17.90
CA ASN A 627 -20.35 -2.64 18.52
C ASN A 627 -20.99 -2.62 19.91
N MET A 628 -20.75 -1.57 20.70
CA MET A 628 -21.38 -1.42 22.01
C MET A 628 -22.89 -1.22 21.91
N ARG A 629 -23.37 -0.52 20.87
CA ARG A 629 -24.81 -0.28 20.65
C ARG A 629 -25.52 -1.48 20.03
N ASN A 630 -24.95 -2.08 18.98
CA ASN A 630 -25.53 -3.23 18.30
C ASN A 630 -24.46 -4.04 17.55
N LYS A 631 -23.98 -5.11 18.21
CA LYS A 631 -22.96 -6.02 17.69
C LYS A 631 -23.34 -6.63 16.32
N GLN A 632 -24.59 -7.07 16.17
CA GLN A 632 -25.04 -7.74 14.94
C GLN A 632 -25.09 -6.76 13.77
N ASN A 633 -25.59 -5.54 14.01
CA ASN A 633 -25.64 -4.51 12.98
C ASN A 633 -24.23 -4.06 12.58
N ALA A 634 -23.32 -3.86 13.54
CA ALA A 634 -21.93 -3.52 13.27
C ALA A 634 -21.22 -4.61 12.46
N ARG A 635 -21.38 -5.89 12.82
CA ARG A 635 -20.82 -7.03 12.07
C ARG A 635 -21.29 -7.07 10.61
N ASN A 636 -22.55 -6.70 10.37
CA ASN A 636 -23.16 -6.80 9.04
C ASN A 636 -22.91 -5.59 8.15
N PHE A 637 -22.77 -4.38 8.71
CA PHE A 637 -22.72 -3.14 7.94
C PHE A 637 -21.43 -2.34 8.12
N ALA A 638 -20.67 -2.50 9.21
CA ALA A 638 -19.49 -1.67 9.43
C ALA A 638 -18.39 -1.88 8.38
N PRO A 639 -18.02 -3.11 7.95
CA PRO A 639 -17.05 -3.30 6.88
C PRO A 639 -17.51 -2.68 5.56
N VAL A 640 -18.82 -2.67 5.31
CA VAL A 640 -19.44 -2.16 4.09
C VAL A 640 -19.47 -0.63 4.09
N VAL A 641 -19.82 -0.01 5.23
CA VAL A 641 -19.75 1.45 5.41
C VAL A 641 -18.31 1.94 5.33
N ALA A 642 -17.38 1.25 6.00
CA ALA A 642 -15.96 1.56 5.93
C ALA A 642 -15.44 1.50 4.49
N SER A 643 -15.80 0.44 3.76
CA SER A 643 -15.48 0.31 2.34
C SER A 643 -16.06 1.47 1.53
N GLY A 644 -17.31 1.86 1.78
CA GLY A 644 -17.93 3.01 1.11
C GLY A 644 -17.23 4.33 1.42
N LEU A 645 -16.78 4.57 2.66
CA LEU A 645 -15.99 5.76 3.01
C LEU A 645 -14.68 5.83 2.21
N ILE A 646 -13.94 4.72 2.13
CA ILE A 646 -12.72 4.62 1.31
C ILE A 646 -13.06 4.82 -0.16
N CYS A 647 -14.16 4.23 -0.64
CA CYS A 647 -14.58 4.33 -2.04
C CYS A 647 -14.89 5.77 -2.45
N GLY A 648 -15.70 6.49 -1.66
CA GLY A 648 -16.19 7.81 -2.03
C GLY A 648 -15.09 8.85 -2.23
N GLU A 649 -14.17 8.94 -1.28
CA GLU A 649 -13.03 9.87 -1.36
C GLU A 649 -12.04 9.46 -2.46
N SER A 650 -11.78 8.15 -2.62
CA SER A 650 -10.95 7.65 -3.72
C SER A 650 -11.55 7.96 -5.11
N LEU A 651 -12.88 7.92 -5.24
CA LEU A 651 -13.59 8.27 -6.47
C LEU A 651 -13.54 9.77 -6.76
N TRP A 652 -13.60 10.63 -5.73
CA TRP A 652 -13.41 12.08 -5.90
C TRP A 652 -12.01 12.43 -6.42
N GLY A 653 -11.00 11.61 -6.08
CA GLY A 653 -9.65 11.73 -6.63
C GLY A 653 -9.60 11.78 -8.16
N ILE A 654 -10.57 11.17 -8.87
CA ILE A 654 -10.62 11.20 -10.33
C ILE A 654 -11.01 12.58 -10.88
N PRO A 655 -12.21 13.15 -10.56
CA PRO A 655 -12.53 14.53 -10.95
C PRO A 655 -11.48 15.54 -10.51
N ALA A 656 -10.94 15.43 -9.28
CA ALA A 656 -9.92 16.35 -8.79
C ALA A 656 -8.65 16.31 -9.65
N ALA A 657 -8.19 15.13 -10.07
CA ALA A 657 -7.04 15.01 -10.96
C ALA A 657 -7.35 15.54 -12.38
N ILE A 658 -8.57 15.33 -12.89
CA ILE A 658 -9.02 15.88 -14.19
C ILE A 658 -9.08 17.42 -14.15
N LEU A 659 -9.69 18.00 -13.11
CA LEU A 659 -9.75 19.45 -12.91
C LEU A 659 -8.36 20.04 -12.82
N SER A 660 -7.48 19.40 -12.04
CA SER A 660 -6.08 19.78 -11.98
C SER A 660 -5.47 19.73 -13.39
N LEU A 661 -5.66 18.65 -14.17
CA LEU A 661 -5.12 18.51 -15.54
C LEU A 661 -5.59 19.64 -16.46
N ALA A 662 -6.82 20.13 -16.26
CA ALA A 662 -7.37 21.27 -16.98
C ALA A 662 -6.86 22.64 -16.46
N GLY A 663 -5.96 22.67 -15.48
CA GLY A 663 -5.45 23.90 -14.87
C GLY A 663 -6.40 24.54 -13.86
N VAL A 664 -7.47 23.85 -13.47
CA VAL A 664 -8.46 24.33 -12.50
C VAL A 664 -7.99 23.96 -11.08
N GLY A 665 -7.60 24.99 -10.32
CA GLY A 665 -7.32 24.88 -8.90
C GLY A 665 -8.57 24.98 -8.04
N ALA A 666 -8.45 24.62 -6.77
CA ALA A 666 -9.44 24.96 -5.77
C ALA A 666 -9.60 26.50 -5.67
N PRO A 667 -10.80 27.03 -5.40
CA PRO A 667 -11.03 28.46 -5.38
C PRO A 667 -10.59 29.17 -4.10
N ILE A 668 -10.57 28.48 -2.95
CA ILE A 668 -10.32 29.10 -1.64
C ILE A 668 -9.10 28.46 -1.00
N CYS A 669 -8.18 29.26 -0.45
CA CYS A 669 -7.15 28.75 0.45
C CYS A 669 -7.60 28.99 1.89
N MET A 670 -7.94 27.93 2.62
CA MET A 670 -8.16 28.01 4.06
C MET A 670 -6.86 27.72 4.80
N LYS A 671 -6.22 28.75 5.37
CA LYS A 671 -4.96 28.62 6.11
C LYS A 671 -5.16 28.95 7.59
N PHE A 672 -4.50 28.18 8.45
CA PHE A 672 -4.60 28.36 9.90
C PHE A 672 -3.32 28.98 10.45
N LEU A 673 -3.42 30.20 11.00
CA LEU A 673 -2.29 30.98 11.51
C LEU A 673 -2.50 31.34 12.98
N SER A 674 -1.44 31.82 13.64
CA SER A 674 -1.57 32.41 14.97
C SER A 674 -2.38 33.71 14.90
N ALA A 675 -3.07 34.07 16.00
CA ALA A 675 -3.82 35.32 16.07
C ALA A 675 -2.96 36.56 15.71
N SER A 676 -1.70 36.58 16.18
CA SER A 676 -0.75 37.65 15.85
C SER A 676 -0.41 37.72 14.35
N THR A 677 -0.29 36.56 13.69
CA THR A 677 0.00 36.50 12.26
C THR A 677 -1.24 36.86 11.45
N ASN A 678 -2.42 36.38 11.86
CA ASN A 678 -3.70 36.77 11.25
C ASN A 678 -3.89 38.29 11.31
N ASN A 679 -3.71 38.93 12.47
CA ASN A 679 -3.83 40.38 12.58
C ASN A 679 -2.88 41.14 11.63
N ARG A 680 -1.66 40.62 11.40
CA ARG A 680 -0.71 41.20 10.43
C ARG A 680 -1.17 41.00 8.99
N VAL A 681 -1.70 39.82 8.67
CA VAL A 681 -2.25 39.51 7.34
C VAL A 681 -3.48 40.38 7.07
N ASP A 682 -4.39 40.51 8.04
CA ASP A 682 -5.59 41.35 7.93
C ASP A 682 -5.19 42.81 7.72
N GLN A 683 -4.23 43.33 8.50
CA GLN A 683 -3.69 44.68 8.29
C GLN A 683 -3.11 44.85 6.88
N PHE A 684 -2.33 43.89 6.40
CA PHE A 684 -1.76 43.92 5.05
C PHE A 684 -2.83 43.92 3.96
N LEU A 685 -3.85 43.07 4.10
CA LEU A 685 -4.99 42.95 3.17
C LEU A 685 -5.93 44.16 3.21
N THR A 686 -6.00 44.90 4.33
CA THR A 686 -6.75 46.16 4.41
C THR A 686 -5.98 47.36 3.88
N ALA A 687 -4.65 47.25 3.76
CA ALA A 687 -3.77 48.31 3.30
C ALA A 687 -3.56 48.31 1.76
N HIS A 688 -3.98 47.26 1.07
CA HIS A 688 -3.92 47.08 -0.38
C HIS A 688 -5.31 46.72 -0.91
#